data_AF-A0A9E4MJZ2-F1
#
_entry.id   AF-A0A9E4MJZ2-F1
#
_cell.length_a   1.000
_cell.length_b   1.000
_cell.length_c   1.000
_cell.angle_alpha   90.00
_cell.angle_beta   90.00
_cell.angle_gamma   90.00
#
_symmetry.space_group_name_H-M   'P 1'
#
loop_
_entity.id
_entity.type
_entity.pdbx_description
1 polymer ?
#
loop_
_entity_poly.entity_id
_entity_poly.type
_entity_poly.pdbx_seq_one_letter_code
_entity_poly.pdbx_strand_id
1 'polypeptide(L)'
;MLPLRLHRALAALAAALAAGPAGVALAWLFQLFAARLTFALDLEWMEGGLLLHAQRLQQGLEIYVPPSLDFIPYLYTPFYPQLLAWLGHVFPLGYGLGRSVSVLAFAGVCLLAPVLAVVPAWRLDAGARRWGALLAGALGLGAAGPIAASYVFTGTFYDLVRADSLAMLLIGLSATCGFLGRRTLSAVAAGLLIALAFFTKQTASLPGIAVGLGLLVANLRRGFIYGVTAALALGAGVLYWQARSGGWFWTYVFELHQSHGFNRALAYRETPLRLLRQAWPLYSALALATVGLALGRRLRRIDALPLLLAVSGFVVACVGFGTQWAFDNAFIPAIVFPAWAVAALGGRLVAVAPVRLGAVALAVLVASGLGFASVRDGAPDKSALAPSRTDRRAAVRLLEILRGLPGEGFIPFHPFYAVLSGHKPFVHRMGVMDVGAQLGRPAGLDQAIAEQRFDFIVLDWKSRPYEWPGLDNRYHVVKTLTEGLDSVRMFSGAQTSPRQILLPIRSPPALPPGATVLFDFEQGIWAGFQPEGNAWDPTPSPAPPGAFGRFAADSRVLGRHTKGVLRSSPFVLSGGALRLWLDGDRHPGLRVALLVGPEVVHEAAPKGEPATLTWPVEAYKGQTATLMIEDNSDVGGLAVDQVIDLGTP
;
A
#
# COMPACT_ATOMS: atom_id res chain seq x y z
N MET A 1 -38.26 23.91 -35.44
CA MET A 1 -37.15 24.29 -34.54
C MET A 1 -37.72 24.46 -33.14
N LEU A 2 -37.17 23.81 -32.12
CA LEU A 2 -37.61 24.02 -30.73
C LEU A 2 -37.31 25.47 -30.27
N PRO A 3 -38.14 26.08 -29.42
CA PRO A 3 -37.89 27.43 -28.92
C PRO A 3 -36.55 27.51 -28.17
N LEU A 4 -35.84 28.63 -28.27
CA LEU A 4 -34.60 28.91 -27.53
C LEU A 4 -34.78 28.72 -26.01
N ARG A 5 -35.98 29.03 -25.50
CA ARG A 5 -36.38 28.83 -24.08
C ARG A 5 -36.36 27.36 -23.66
N LEU A 6 -36.77 26.44 -24.53
CA LEU A 6 -36.78 25.00 -24.23
C LEU A 6 -35.36 24.42 -24.21
N HIS A 7 -34.47 24.86 -25.11
CA HIS A 7 -33.06 24.48 -25.07
C HIS A 7 -32.37 24.91 -23.77
N ARG A 8 -32.69 26.11 -23.27
CA ARG A 8 -32.22 26.60 -21.97
C ARG A 8 -32.76 25.78 -20.81
N ALA A 9 -34.05 25.46 -20.82
CA ALA A 9 -34.67 24.62 -19.79
C ALA A 9 -34.07 23.20 -19.75
N LEU A 10 -33.86 22.58 -20.91
CA LEU A 10 -33.21 21.27 -21.01
C LEU A 10 -31.74 21.30 -20.60
N ALA A 11 -31.01 22.38 -20.91
CA ALA A 11 -29.64 22.58 -20.45
C ALA A 11 -29.54 22.73 -18.94
N ALA A 12 -30.42 23.54 -18.36
CA ALA A 12 -30.53 23.68 -16.92
C ALA A 12 -30.93 22.35 -16.25
N LEU A 13 -31.86 21.60 -16.84
CA LEU A 13 -32.29 20.31 -16.33
C LEU A 13 -31.17 19.26 -16.40
N ALA A 14 -30.45 19.14 -17.51
CA ALA A 14 -29.33 18.21 -17.63
C ALA A 14 -28.16 18.59 -16.70
N ALA A 15 -27.89 19.89 -16.53
CA ALA A 15 -26.93 20.37 -15.55
C ALA A 15 -27.36 20.02 -14.10
N ALA A 16 -28.64 20.21 -13.77
CA ALA A 16 -29.18 19.87 -12.45
C ALA A 16 -29.18 18.35 -12.19
N LEU A 17 -29.55 17.54 -13.18
CA LEU A 17 -29.70 16.10 -13.03
C LEU A 17 -28.38 15.34 -13.10
N ALA A 18 -27.37 15.81 -13.84
CA ALA A 18 -26.11 15.08 -14.03
C ALA A 18 -24.90 15.82 -13.45
N ALA A 19 -24.66 17.07 -13.88
CA ALA A 19 -23.45 17.81 -13.49
C ALA A 19 -23.45 18.21 -12.00
N GLY A 20 -24.61 18.57 -11.42
CA GLY A 20 -24.74 18.89 -10.00
C GLY A 20 -24.34 17.72 -9.09
N PRO A 21 -25.01 16.54 -9.20
CA PRO A 21 -24.64 15.34 -8.45
C PRO A 21 -23.18 14.91 -8.66
N ALA A 22 -22.67 15.00 -9.90
CA ALA A 22 -21.26 14.73 -10.18
C ALA A 22 -20.32 15.71 -9.46
N GLY A 23 -20.67 17.01 -9.43
CA GLY A 23 -19.92 18.03 -8.70
C GLY A 23 -19.85 17.74 -7.20
N VAL A 24 -20.95 17.25 -6.60
CA VAL A 24 -20.97 16.81 -5.20
C VAL A 24 -20.03 15.63 -4.97
N ALA A 25 -20.11 14.58 -5.80
CA ALA A 25 -19.24 13.42 -5.71
C ALA A 25 -17.74 13.78 -5.85
N LEU A 26 -17.42 14.64 -6.82
CA LEU A 26 -16.07 15.16 -7.03
C LEU A 26 -15.59 16.02 -5.86
N ALA A 27 -16.46 16.83 -5.26
CA ALA A 27 -16.11 17.64 -4.09
C ALA A 27 -15.80 16.78 -2.86
N TRP A 28 -16.57 15.72 -2.61
CA TRP A 28 -16.27 14.76 -1.55
C TRP A 28 -14.92 14.09 -1.75
N LEU A 29 -14.64 13.66 -2.98
CA LEU A 29 -13.39 12.99 -3.32
C LEU A 29 -12.19 13.94 -3.23
N PHE A 30 -12.34 15.18 -3.70
CA PHE A 30 -11.30 16.21 -3.57
C PHE A 30 -10.93 16.46 -2.11
N GLN A 31 -11.93 16.56 -1.22
CA GLN A 31 -11.70 16.73 0.21
C GLN A 31 -10.94 15.54 0.83
N LEU A 32 -11.21 14.31 0.38
CA LEU A 32 -10.49 13.11 0.80
C LEU A 32 -9.04 13.12 0.30
N PHE A 33 -8.83 13.39 -1.00
CA PHE A 33 -7.49 13.44 -1.58
C PHE A 33 -6.64 14.51 -0.91
N ALA A 34 -7.20 15.70 -0.62
CA ALA A 34 -6.48 16.74 0.11
C ALA A 34 -6.01 16.28 1.50
N ALA A 35 -6.81 15.49 2.21
CA ALA A 35 -6.44 14.94 3.52
C ALA A 35 -5.40 13.81 3.44
N ARG A 36 -5.33 13.10 2.31
CA ARG A 36 -4.48 11.91 2.07
C ARG A 36 -3.14 12.25 1.43
N LEU A 37 -3.10 13.28 0.58
CA LEU A 37 -1.94 13.67 -0.22
C LEU A 37 -0.67 13.90 0.60
N THR A 38 -0.80 14.53 1.76
CA THR A 38 0.34 14.94 2.61
C THR A 38 0.64 13.98 3.75
N PHE A 39 -0.05 12.84 3.82
CA PHE A 39 0.23 11.86 4.88
C PHE A 39 1.57 11.17 4.61
N ALA A 40 2.45 11.13 5.63
CA ALA A 40 3.87 10.82 5.44
C ALA A 40 4.21 9.31 5.37
N LEU A 41 3.22 8.44 5.56
CA LEU A 41 3.38 6.97 5.56
C LEU A 41 2.40 6.33 4.58
N ASP A 42 2.46 5.01 4.43
CA ASP A 42 1.59 4.24 3.54
C ASP A 42 0.10 4.50 3.86
N LEU A 43 -0.69 4.76 2.82
CA LEU A 43 -2.14 4.66 2.83
C LEU A 43 -2.60 3.30 2.32
N GLU A 44 -1.74 2.62 1.56
CA GLU A 44 -1.94 1.27 1.02
C GLU A 44 -0.63 0.46 1.03
N TRP A 45 -0.75 -0.85 1.21
CA TRP A 45 0.36 -1.76 1.54
C TRP A 45 1.45 -1.92 0.47
N MET A 46 1.29 -1.39 -0.75
CA MET A 46 2.32 -1.48 -1.80
C MET A 46 2.94 -0.13 -2.17
N GLU A 47 2.49 0.99 -1.58
CA GLU A 47 3.01 2.31 -1.91
C GLU A 47 4.52 2.40 -1.64
N GLY A 48 4.96 2.01 -0.44
CA GLY A 48 6.37 1.99 -0.07
C GLY A 48 7.23 1.13 -1.00
N GLY A 49 6.75 -0.05 -1.41
CA GLY A 49 7.50 -0.88 -2.36
C GLY A 49 7.60 -0.26 -3.76
N LEU A 50 6.57 0.42 -4.26
CA LEU A 50 6.68 1.15 -5.52
C LEU A 50 7.61 2.36 -5.45
N LEU A 51 7.68 3.04 -4.29
CA LEU A 51 8.67 4.09 -4.08
C LEU A 51 10.10 3.54 -4.09
N LEU A 52 10.33 2.32 -3.59
CA LEU A 52 11.65 1.67 -3.71
C LEU A 52 12.02 1.35 -5.16
N HIS A 53 11.05 0.97 -6.00
CA HIS A 53 11.31 0.81 -7.44
C HIS A 53 11.79 2.13 -8.06
N ALA A 54 11.10 3.23 -7.74
CA ALA A 54 11.47 4.56 -8.21
C ALA A 54 12.84 5.00 -7.67
N GLN A 55 13.13 4.74 -6.39
CA GLN A 55 14.41 5.08 -5.77
C GLN A 55 15.57 4.35 -6.43
N ARG A 56 15.41 3.04 -6.71
CA ARG A 56 16.43 2.26 -7.43
C ARG A 56 16.70 2.83 -8.82
N LEU A 57 15.66 3.10 -9.59
CA LEU A 57 15.81 3.70 -10.92
C LEU A 57 16.48 5.08 -10.86
N GLN A 58 16.13 5.89 -9.85
CA GLN A 58 16.75 7.19 -9.61
C GLN A 58 18.25 7.08 -9.30
N GLN A 59 18.66 5.99 -8.63
CA GLN A 59 20.06 5.67 -8.32
C GLN A 59 20.79 4.97 -9.47
N GLY A 60 20.14 4.78 -10.63
CA GLY A 60 20.72 4.07 -11.78
C GLY A 60 20.77 2.55 -11.61
N LEU A 61 20.10 2.00 -10.59
CA LEU A 61 19.98 0.56 -10.36
C LEU A 61 18.84 -0.04 -11.18
N GLU A 62 19.00 -1.31 -11.55
CA GLU A 62 17.96 -2.07 -12.25
C GLU A 62 16.85 -2.53 -11.29
N ILE A 63 15.64 -2.64 -11.80
CA ILE A 63 14.48 -3.18 -11.07
C ILE A 63 14.17 -4.63 -11.45
N TYR A 64 14.43 -5.06 -12.69
CA TYR A 64 14.24 -6.45 -13.08
C TYR A 64 15.57 -7.19 -12.90
N VAL A 65 15.75 -7.76 -11.71
CA VAL A 65 16.97 -8.45 -11.26
C VAL A 65 16.60 -9.78 -10.60
N PRO A 66 17.51 -10.75 -10.47
CA PRO A 66 17.24 -11.98 -9.73
C PRO A 66 16.69 -11.70 -8.31
N PRO A 67 15.75 -12.52 -7.80
CA PRO A 67 15.22 -12.33 -6.46
C PRO A 67 16.32 -12.44 -5.40
N SER A 68 16.46 -11.42 -4.56
CA SER A 68 17.46 -11.37 -3.50
C SER A 68 16.91 -10.67 -2.25
N LEU A 69 17.66 -10.75 -1.15
CA LEU A 69 17.40 -9.98 0.07
C LEU A 69 17.26 -8.48 -0.21
N ASP A 70 18.10 -7.92 -1.08
CA ASP A 70 18.14 -6.48 -1.33
C ASP A 70 16.91 -5.99 -2.08
N PHE A 71 16.41 -6.75 -3.07
CA PHE A 71 15.29 -6.32 -3.89
C PHE A 71 14.58 -7.45 -4.64
N ILE A 72 13.26 -7.30 -4.76
CA ILE A 72 12.41 -8.06 -5.68
C ILE A 72 11.42 -7.08 -6.32
N PRO A 73 11.33 -7.02 -7.65
CA PRO A 73 10.32 -6.19 -8.31
C PRO A 73 8.91 -6.75 -8.10
N TYR A 74 7.94 -5.85 -8.05
CA TYR A 74 6.55 -6.22 -8.26
C TYR A 74 6.34 -6.68 -9.71
N LEU A 75 5.29 -7.47 -9.91
CA LEU A 75 4.88 -7.96 -11.24
C LEU A 75 4.22 -6.86 -12.10
N TYR A 76 4.76 -5.64 -12.04
CA TYR A 76 4.30 -4.46 -12.74
C TYR A 76 5.29 -4.01 -13.80
N THR A 77 4.75 -3.32 -14.80
CA THR A 77 5.53 -2.74 -15.87
C THR A 77 6.20 -1.41 -15.42
N PRO A 78 7.29 -0.98 -16.09
CA PRO A 78 8.28 -0.10 -15.46
C PRO A 78 7.98 1.40 -15.52
N PHE A 79 7.01 1.84 -16.31
CA PHE A 79 6.86 3.26 -16.62
C PHE A 79 6.44 4.11 -15.41
N TYR A 80 5.55 3.61 -14.56
CA TYR A 80 5.13 4.37 -13.38
C TYR A 80 6.29 4.67 -12.41
N PRO A 81 7.06 3.68 -11.91
CA PRO A 81 8.21 3.98 -11.06
C PRO A 81 9.30 4.75 -11.82
N GLN A 82 9.47 4.55 -13.14
CA GLN A 82 10.40 5.34 -13.95
C GLN A 82 10.02 6.83 -14.01
N LEU A 83 8.73 7.13 -14.16
CA LEU A 83 8.23 8.50 -14.13
C LEU A 83 8.49 9.15 -12.75
N LEU A 84 8.24 8.42 -11.67
CA LEU A 84 8.55 8.90 -10.32
C LEU A 84 10.04 9.14 -10.11
N ALA A 85 10.91 8.26 -10.63
CA ALA A 85 12.36 8.45 -10.58
C ALA A 85 12.80 9.74 -11.30
N TRP A 86 12.27 9.98 -12.51
CA TRP A 86 12.56 11.21 -13.26
C TRP A 86 12.09 12.47 -12.54
N LEU A 87 10.86 12.46 -12.05
CA LEU A 87 10.33 13.59 -11.28
C LEU A 87 11.05 13.76 -9.94
N GLY A 88 11.55 12.67 -9.36
CA GLY A 88 12.32 12.65 -8.12
C GLY A 88 13.63 13.42 -8.19
N HIS A 89 14.17 13.68 -9.40
CA HIS A 89 15.34 14.56 -9.57
C HIS A 89 15.00 16.04 -9.37
N VAL A 90 13.72 16.42 -9.46
CA VAL A 90 13.23 17.80 -9.33
C VAL A 90 12.49 18.00 -8.01
N PHE A 91 11.70 17.01 -7.58
CA PHE A 91 10.89 17.03 -6.37
C PHE A 91 11.35 15.94 -5.38
N PRO A 92 11.14 16.10 -4.07
CA PRO A 92 11.43 15.04 -3.11
C PRO A 92 10.70 13.73 -3.46
N LEU A 93 11.45 12.65 -3.67
CA LEU A 93 10.89 11.34 -3.92
C LEU A 93 10.25 10.81 -2.63
N GLY A 94 8.94 10.54 -2.68
CA GLY A 94 8.18 10.02 -1.54
C GLY A 94 6.68 9.99 -1.82
N TYR A 95 5.90 9.71 -0.78
CA TYR A 95 4.44 9.56 -0.88
C TYR A 95 3.75 10.76 -1.52
N GLY A 96 4.12 11.98 -1.13
CA GLY A 96 3.53 13.20 -1.69
C GLY A 96 3.65 13.28 -3.21
N LEU A 97 4.86 13.08 -3.75
CA LEU A 97 5.10 13.08 -5.20
C LEU A 97 4.31 11.98 -5.90
N GLY A 98 4.39 10.74 -5.40
CA GLY A 98 3.69 9.61 -6.01
C GLY A 98 2.17 9.80 -6.05
N ARG A 99 1.58 10.26 -4.94
CA ARG A 99 0.14 10.53 -4.86
C ARG A 99 -0.26 11.74 -5.71
N SER A 100 0.58 12.77 -5.82
CA SER A 100 0.34 13.88 -6.74
C SER A 100 0.23 13.42 -8.19
N VAL A 101 1.10 12.52 -8.65
CA VAL A 101 1.02 11.95 -10.01
C VAL A 101 -0.31 11.23 -10.21
N SER A 102 -0.73 10.39 -9.26
CA SER A 102 -2.00 9.66 -9.34
C SER A 102 -3.22 10.58 -9.30
N VAL A 103 -3.24 11.58 -8.42
CA VAL A 103 -4.32 12.57 -8.31
C VAL A 103 -4.45 13.40 -9.60
N LEU A 104 -3.32 13.86 -10.17
CA LEU A 104 -3.31 14.60 -11.44
C LEU A 104 -3.77 13.71 -12.61
N ALA A 105 -3.32 12.45 -12.64
CA ALA A 105 -3.76 11.50 -13.65
C ALA A 105 -5.27 11.23 -13.56
N PHE A 106 -5.80 11.06 -12.33
CA PHE A 106 -7.22 10.89 -12.08
C PHE A 106 -8.04 12.12 -12.48
N ALA A 107 -7.55 13.33 -12.18
CA ALA A 107 -8.17 14.56 -12.66
C ALA A 107 -8.26 14.57 -14.20
N GLY A 108 -7.19 14.13 -14.87
CA GLY A 108 -7.19 13.91 -16.32
C GLY A 108 -8.26 12.90 -16.78
N VAL A 109 -8.40 11.76 -16.10
CA VAL A 109 -9.44 10.74 -16.37
C VAL A 109 -10.84 11.35 -16.31
N CYS A 110 -11.13 12.17 -15.29
CA CYS A 110 -12.39 12.88 -15.17
C CYS A 110 -12.59 13.93 -16.27
N LEU A 111 -11.54 14.68 -16.65
CA LEU A 111 -11.57 15.71 -17.70
C LEU A 111 -11.77 15.15 -19.11
N LEU A 112 -11.39 13.89 -19.38
CA LEU A 112 -11.64 13.26 -20.67
C LEU A 112 -13.14 13.09 -20.97
N ALA A 113 -13.97 12.87 -19.95
CA ALA A 113 -15.41 12.71 -20.15
C ALA A 113 -16.08 13.94 -20.80
N PRO A 114 -15.95 15.19 -20.28
CA PRO A 114 -16.46 16.37 -20.96
C PRO A 114 -15.80 16.61 -22.32
N VAL A 115 -14.51 16.31 -22.51
CA VAL A 115 -13.86 16.43 -23.83
C VAL A 115 -14.51 15.51 -24.87
N LEU A 116 -14.74 14.24 -24.51
CA LEU A 116 -15.37 13.23 -25.36
C LEU A 116 -16.83 13.56 -25.70
N ALA A 117 -17.54 14.25 -24.81
CA ALA A 117 -18.91 14.68 -25.05
C ALA A 117 -18.99 15.96 -25.92
N VAL A 118 -18.19 16.97 -25.57
CA VAL A 118 -18.26 18.33 -26.14
C VAL A 118 -17.73 18.37 -27.57
N VAL A 119 -16.56 17.78 -27.84
CA VAL A 119 -15.91 17.91 -29.16
C VAL A 119 -16.77 17.35 -30.31
N PRO A 120 -17.39 16.16 -30.19
CA PRO A 120 -18.31 15.67 -31.22
C PRO A 120 -19.56 16.55 -31.39
N ALA A 121 -20.09 17.11 -30.31
CA ALA A 121 -21.26 17.98 -30.34
C ALA A 121 -20.97 19.32 -31.05
N TRP A 122 -19.79 19.91 -30.81
CA TRP A 122 -19.34 21.13 -31.48
C TRP A 122 -19.16 20.98 -32.99
N ARG A 123 -18.88 19.76 -33.47
CA ARG A 123 -18.67 19.45 -34.89
C ARG A 123 -19.98 19.30 -35.69
N LEU A 124 -21.14 19.55 -35.07
CA LEU A 124 -22.46 19.55 -35.72
C LEU A 124 -22.84 20.95 -36.27
N ASP A 125 -23.89 21.05 -37.08
CA ASP A 125 -24.26 22.25 -37.87
C ASP A 125 -24.57 23.55 -37.08
N ALA A 126 -24.48 24.70 -37.78
CA ALA A 126 -24.34 26.07 -37.25
C ALA A 126 -25.38 26.57 -36.24
N GLY A 127 -26.66 26.25 -36.42
CA GLY A 127 -27.74 26.93 -35.71
C GLY A 127 -27.89 26.58 -34.21
N ALA A 128 -27.42 25.40 -33.79
CA ALA A 128 -27.63 24.86 -32.43
C ALA A 128 -26.33 24.57 -31.65
N ARG A 129 -25.16 24.93 -32.21
CA ARG A 129 -23.83 24.50 -31.73
C ARG A 129 -23.57 24.83 -30.26
N ARG A 130 -23.90 26.06 -29.83
CA ARG A 130 -23.57 26.54 -28.47
C ARG A 130 -24.35 25.77 -27.40
N TRP A 131 -25.65 25.61 -27.57
CA TRP A 131 -26.51 24.95 -26.57
C TRP A 131 -26.34 23.43 -26.55
N GLY A 132 -26.19 22.80 -27.72
CA GLY A 132 -25.91 21.36 -27.82
C GLY A 132 -24.56 21.00 -27.19
N ALA A 133 -23.54 21.86 -27.34
CA ALA A 133 -22.26 21.70 -26.70
C ALA A 133 -22.31 21.88 -25.17
N LEU A 134 -23.04 22.87 -24.67
CA LEU A 134 -23.22 23.08 -23.22
C LEU A 134 -23.93 21.87 -22.58
N LEU A 135 -24.98 21.37 -23.23
CA LEU A 135 -25.69 20.15 -22.84
C LEU A 135 -24.78 18.93 -22.81
N ALA A 136 -23.99 18.73 -23.88
CA ALA A 136 -23.02 17.65 -23.94
C ALA A 136 -21.94 17.79 -22.86
N GLY A 137 -21.49 19.02 -22.56
CA GLY A 137 -20.56 19.31 -21.48
C GLY A 137 -21.13 18.95 -20.11
N ALA A 138 -22.39 19.31 -19.83
CA ALA A 138 -23.06 18.94 -18.59
C ALA A 138 -23.18 17.42 -18.43
N LEU A 139 -23.52 16.68 -19.49
CA LEU A 139 -23.53 15.22 -19.47
C LEU A 139 -22.14 14.61 -19.31
N GLY A 140 -21.13 15.19 -19.97
CA GLY A 140 -19.75 14.75 -19.85
C GLY A 140 -19.19 14.94 -18.44
N LEU A 141 -19.51 16.07 -17.78
CA LEU A 141 -19.25 16.26 -16.36
C LEU A 141 -20.05 15.28 -15.51
N GLY A 142 -21.32 15.05 -15.85
CA GLY A 142 -22.15 14.01 -15.24
C GLY A 142 -21.52 12.63 -15.26
N ALA A 143 -20.84 12.26 -16.35
CA ALA A 143 -20.14 10.99 -16.47
C ALA A 143 -18.87 10.87 -15.61
N ALA A 144 -18.27 11.98 -15.18
CA ALA A 144 -17.20 11.95 -14.18
C ALA A 144 -17.71 11.61 -12.77
N GLY A 145 -19.00 11.84 -12.50
CA GLY A 145 -19.63 11.57 -11.22
C GLY A 145 -19.62 10.10 -10.80
N PRO A 146 -20.09 9.14 -11.62
CA PRO A 146 -20.01 7.71 -11.31
C PRO A 146 -18.58 7.19 -11.12
N ILE A 147 -17.60 7.77 -11.83
CA ILE A 147 -16.18 7.46 -11.63
C ILE A 147 -15.77 7.85 -10.21
N ALA A 148 -16.07 9.09 -9.79
CA ALA A 148 -15.74 9.58 -8.45
C ALA A 148 -16.51 8.83 -7.34
N ALA A 149 -17.81 8.58 -7.53
CA ALA A 149 -18.66 7.87 -6.58
C ALA A 149 -18.20 6.43 -6.33
N SER A 150 -17.63 5.78 -7.35
CA SER A 150 -17.12 4.41 -7.23
C SER A 150 -15.76 4.32 -6.53
N TYR A 151 -15.26 5.39 -5.90
CA TYR A 151 -13.96 5.40 -5.21
C TYR A 151 -13.85 4.29 -4.15
N VAL A 152 -14.86 4.13 -3.29
CA VAL A 152 -14.87 3.06 -2.27
C VAL A 152 -15.01 1.69 -2.92
N PHE A 153 -15.92 1.56 -3.90
CA PHE A 153 -16.16 0.31 -4.62
C PHE A 153 -14.93 -0.23 -5.35
N THR A 154 -14.07 0.67 -5.83
CA THR A 154 -12.81 0.33 -6.52
C THR A 154 -11.63 0.20 -5.55
N GLY A 155 -11.90 0.05 -4.25
CA GLY A 155 -10.90 -0.19 -3.22
C GLY A 155 -10.11 1.04 -2.79
N THR A 156 -10.53 2.25 -3.17
CA THR A 156 -9.87 3.53 -2.87
C THR A 156 -8.48 3.71 -3.49
N PHE A 157 -8.31 3.30 -4.76
CA PHE A 157 -7.01 3.25 -5.46
C PHE A 157 -6.66 4.47 -6.32
N TYR A 158 -7.53 5.47 -6.43
CA TYR A 158 -7.35 6.56 -7.38
C TYR A 158 -6.19 7.52 -7.05
N ASP A 159 -5.84 7.70 -5.79
CA ASP A 159 -4.86 8.69 -5.32
C ASP A 159 -3.56 8.10 -4.78
N LEU A 160 -3.46 6.77 -4.70
CA LEU A 160 -2.31 6.07 -4.13
C LEU A 160 -1.07 6.16 -5.02
N VAL A 161 0.11 5.92 -4.47
CA VAL A 161 1.35 5.70 -5.23
C VAL A 161 1.27 4.38 -6.01
N ARG A 162 0.45 4.36 -7.06
CA ARG A 162 0.07 3.19 -7.87
C ARG A 162 -0.16 3.59 -9.32
N ALA A 163 0.05 2.63 -10.22
CA ALA A 163 -0.03 2.84 -11.66
C ALA A 163 -1.46 3.05 -12.21
N ASP A 164 -2.50 2.76 -11.43
CA ASP A 164 -3.89 2.66 -11.87
C ASP A 164 -4.42 3.92 -12.61
N SER A 165 -4.38 5.07 -11.95
CA SER A 165 -4.91 6.33 -12.51
C SER A 165 -4.13 6.79 -13.74
N LEU A 166 -2.81 6.61 -13.74
CA LEU A 166 -1.95 6.94 -14.90
C LEU A 166 -2.25 6.01 -16.08
N ALA A 167 -2.39 4.71 -15.85
CA ALA A 167 -2.74 3.75 -16.90
C ALA A 167 -4.10 4.09 -17.52
N MET A 168 -5.11 4.41 -16.68
CA MET A 168 -6.42 4.85 -17.16
C MET A 168 -6.29 6.11 -18.02
N LEU A 169 -5.59 7.15 -17.55
CA LEU A 169 -5.40 8.38 -18.32
C LEU A 169 -4.78 8.09 -19.70
N LEU A 170 -3.73 7.26 -19.77
CA LEU A 170 -3.05 6.94 -21.03
C LEU A 170 -3.95 6.15 -22.00
N ILE A 171 -4.74 5.19 -21.50
CA ILE A 171 -5.75 4.48 -22.30
C ILE A 171 -6.81 5.46 -22.81
N GLY A 172 -7.28 6.35 -21.94
CA GLY A 172 -8.26 7.38 -22.28
C GLY A 172 -7.75 8.35 -23.34
N LEU A 173 -6.50 8.80 -23.24
CA LEU A 173 -5.85 9.65 -24.23
C LEU A 173 -5.69 8.92 -25.57
N SER A 174 -5.33 7.63 -25.55
CA SER A 174 -5.27 6.78 -26.75
C SER A 174 -6.64 6.68 -27.43
N ALA A 175 -7.67 6.33 -26.66
CA ALA A 175 -9.05 6.26 -27.14
C ALA A 175 -9.55 7.62 -27.66
N THR A 176 -9.20 8.72 -27.00
CA THR A 176 -9.55 10.09 -27.42
C THR A 176 -8.89 10.47 -28.74
N CYS A 177 -7.60 10.16 -28.92
CA CYS A 177 -6.88 10.37 -30.18
C CYS A 177 -7.47 9.52 -31.33
N GLY A 178 -7.90 8.30 -31.03
CA GLY A 178 -8.61 7.42 -31.95
C GLY A 178 -9.98 7.95 -32.34
N PHE A 179 -10.81 8.28 -31.35
CA PHE A 179 -12.21 8.66 -31.50
C PHE A 179 -12.39 10.07 -32.10
N LEU A 180 -11.67 11.07 -31.58
CA LEU A 180 -11.82 12.46 -32.01
C LEU A 180 -10.90 12.83 -33.18
N GLY A 181 -9.78 12.15 -33.33
CA GLY A 181 -8.82 12.43 -34.38
C GLY A 181 -9.33 12.01 -35.77
N ARG A 182 -8.87 12.73 -36.80
CA ARG A 182 -9.24 12.48 -38.22
C ARG A 182 -8.05 12.16 -39.11
N ARG A 183 -6.83 12.42 -38.62
CA ARG A 183 -5.58 12.27 -39.38
C ARG A 183 -4.86 10.98 -38.98
N THR A 184 -3.95 10.52 -39.82
CA THR A 184 -3.06 9.38 -39.53
C THR A 184 -2.20 9.63 -38.28
N LEU A 185 -1.74 10.86 -38.08
CA LEU A 185 -0.97 11.26 -36.90
C LEU A 185 -1.70 10.96 -35.59
N SER A 186 -3.03 11.06 -35.55
CA SER A 186 -3.77 10.74 -34.32
C SER A 186 -3.86 9.24 -34.06
N ALA A 187 -3.77 8.40 -35.10
CA ALA A 187 -3.66 6.94 -34.95
C ALA A 187 -2.26 6.53 -34.47
N VAL A 188 -1.22 7.21 -34.96
CA VAL A 188 0.16 7.05 -34.45
C VAL A 188 0.22 7.43 -32.97
N ALA A 189 -0.27 8.63 -32.61
CA ALA A 189 -0.32 9.06 -31.21
C ALA A 189 -1.11 8.07 -30.32
N ALA A 190 -2.26 7.58 -30.81
CA ALA A 190 -3.03 6.56 -30.08
C ALA A 190 -2.23 5.26 -29.87
N GLY A 191 -1.48 4.81 -30.88
CA GLY A 191 -0.64 3.61 -30.81
C GLY A 191 0.53 3.76 -29.82
N LEU A 192 1.18 4.93 -29.80
CA LEU A 192 2.23 5.23 -28.83
C LEU A 192 1.68 5.31 -27.40
N LEU A 193 0.54 5.97 -27.21
CA LEU A 193 -0.10 6.13 -25.90
C LEU A 193 -0.57 4.79 -25.31
N ILE A 194 -1.08 3.86 -26.13
CA ILE A 194 -1.47 2.54 -25.62
C ILE A 194 -0.25 1.69 -25.27
N ALA A 195 0.84 1.81 -26.02
CA ALA A 195 2.10 1.13 -25.70
C ALA A 195 2.65 1.66 -24.36
N LEU A 196 2.60 2.98 -24.15
CA LEU A 196 2.96 3.59 -22.88
C LEU A 196 2.02 3.18 -21.73
N ALA A 197 0.72 3.04 -22.02
CA ALA A 197 -0.24 2.54 -21.03
C ALA A 197 0.09 1.09 -20.62
N PHE A 198 0.51 0.23 -21.54
CA PHE A 198 0.98 -1.12 -21.22
C PHE A 198 2.21 -1.09 -20.32
N PHE A 199 3.20 -0.25 -20.64
CA PHE A 199 4.38 -0.09 -19.78
C PHE A 199 4.07 0.58 -18.44
N THR A 200 2.90 1.20 -18.28
CA THR A 200 2.38 1.65 -16.99
C THR A 200 1.68 0.52 -16.23
N LYS A 201 0.82 -0.25 -16.93
CA LYS A 201 0.12 -1.42 -16.39
C LYS A 201 -0.27 -2.37 -17.51
N GLN A 202 0.14 -3.63 -17.43
CA GLN A 202 -0.06 -4.65 -18.47
C GLN A 202 -1.53 -4.92 -18.82
N THR A 203 -2.45 -4.60 -17.91
CA THR A 203 -3.90 -4.69 -18.13
C THR A 203 -4.42 -3.78 -19.25
N ALA A 204 -3.62 -2.81 -19.71
CA ALA A 204 -3.92 -1.98 -20.88
C ALA A 204 -3.99 -2.76 -22.21
N SER A 205 -3.54 -4.03 -22.25
CA SER A 205 -3.56 -4.87 -23.44
C SER A 205 -4.96 -5.07 -24.04
N LEU A 206 -5.93 -5.49 -23.23
CA LEU A 206 -7.31 -5.75 -23.70
C LEU A 206 -8.03 -4.46 -24.15
N PRO A 207 -7.96 -3.34 -23.41
CA PRO A 207 -8.48 -2.06 -23.88
C PRO A 207 -7.79 -1.56 -25.17
N GLY A 208 -6.49 -1.85 -25.33
CA GLY A 208 -5.76 -1.54 -26.55
C GLY A 208 -6.30 -2.27 -27.77
N ILE A 209 -6.55 -3.58 -27.63
CA ILE A 209 -7.21 -4.37 -28.68
C ILE A 209 -8.58 -3.77 -29.03
N ALA A 210 -9.37 -3.38 -28.02
CA ALA A 210 -10.68 -2.77 -28.24
C ALA A 210 -10.61 -1.43 -29.00
N VAL A 211 -9.63 -0.57 -28.68
CA VAL A 211 -9.37 0.68 -29.42
C VAL A 211 -8.99 0.37 -30.86
N GLY A 212 -8.10 -0.60 -31.09
CA GLY A 212 -7.68 -1.02 -32.43
C GLY A 212 -8.83 -1.56 -33.27
N LEU A 213 -9.63 -2.48 -32.74
CA LEU A 213 -10.82 -3.03 -33.40
C LEU A 213 -11.85 -1.95 -33.70
N GLY A 214 -12.12 -1.06 -32.74
CA GLY A 214 -13.00 0.09 -32.94
C GLY A 214 -12.51 1.02 -34.07
N LEU A 215 -11.20 1.24 -34.16
CA LEU A 215 -10.60 2.00 -35.25
C LEU A 215 -10.66 1.27 -36.59
N LEU A 216 -10.46 -0.05 -36.63
CA LEU A 216 -10.57 -0.84 -37.87
C LEU A 216 -11.99 -0.79 -38.44
N VAL A 217 -13.01 -0.92 -37.58
CA VAL A 217 -14.43 -0.78 -37.94
C VAL A 217 -14.71 0.63 -38.49
N ALA A 218 -14.14 1.65 -37.86
CA ALA A 218 -14.34 3.04 -38.26
C ALA A 218 -13.59 3.42 -39.55
N ASN A 219 -12.34 2.97 -39.67
CA ASN A 219 -11.40 3.31 -40.74
C ASN A 219 -10.21 2.32 -40.74
N LEU A 220 -10.20 1.41 -41.72
CA LEU A 220 -9.19 0.36 -41.85
C LEU A 220 -7.74 0.89 -41.80
N ARG A 221 -7.45 1.98 -42.53
CA ARG A 221 -6.10 2.58 -42.57
C ARG A 221 -5.66 3.08 -41.20
N ARG A 222 -6.54 3.79 -40.47
CA ARG A 222 -6.20 4.30 -39.13
C ARG A 222 -6.06 3.16 -38.12
N GLY A 223 -6.91 2.14 -38.20
CA GLY A 223 -6.79 0.93 -37.36
C GLY A 223 -5.46 0.20 -37.60
N PHE A 224 -5.05 0.04 -38.86
CA PHE A 224 -3.76 -0.56 -39.20
C PHE A 224 -2.57 0.28 -38.71
N ILE A 225 -2.58 1.60 -38.94
CA ILE A 225 -1.51 2.50 -38.46
C ILE A 225 -1.40 2.46 -36.93
N TYR A 226 -2.53 2.47 -36.23
CA TYR A 226 -2.56 2.29 -34.78
C TYR A 226 -1.91 0.97 -34.37
N GLY A 227 -2.33 -0.14 -34.99
CA GLY A 227 -1.83 -1.48 -34.68
C GLY A 227 -0.33 -1.62 -34.90
N VAL A 228 0.18 -1.16 -36.06
CA VAL A 228 1.62 -1.18 -36.37
C VAL A 228 2.40 -0.30 -35.39
N THR A 229 1.91 0.91 -35.10
CA THR A 229 2.60 1.81 -34.16
C THR A 229 2.66 1.21 -32.75
N ALA A 230 1.55 0.66 -32.27
CA ALA A 230 1.48 0.01 -30.97
C ALA A 230 2.40 -1.22 -30.92
N ALA A 231 2.37 -2.08 -31.94
CA ALA A 231 3.21 -3.28 -32.01
C ALA A 231 4.69 -2.95 -32.05
N LEU A 232 5.11 -1.96 -32.83
CA LEU A 232 6.51 -1.52 -32.90
C LEU A 232 6.97 -0.92 -31.57
N ALA A 233 6.16 -0.05 -30.95
CA ALA A 233 6.52 0.58 -29.68
C ALA A 233 6.56 -0.43 -28.51
N LEU A 234 5.58 -1.34 -28.45
CA LEU A 234 5.55 -2.43 -27.48
C LEU A 234 6.72 -3.39 -27.70
N GLY A 235 6.94 -3.84 -28.93
CA GLY A 235 8.04 -4.74 -29.28
C GLY A 235 9.39 -4.14 -28.94
N ALA A 236 9.64 -2.88 -29.33
CA ALA A 236 10.88 -2.18 -29.01
C ALA A 236 11.08 -2.04 -27.49
N GLY A 237 10.03 -1.67 -26.74
CA GLY A 237 10.14 -1.53 -25.28
C GLY A 237 10.34 -2.87 -24.57
N VAL A 238 9.64 -3.93 -24.99
CA VAL A 238 9.83 -5.29 -24.45
C VAL A 238 11.24 -5.77 -24.73
N LEU A 239 11.74 -5.63 -25.97
CA LEU A 239 13.10 -6.01 -26.33
C LEU A 239 14.14 -5.21 -25.53
N TYR A 240 13.93 -3.91 -25.35
CA TYR A 240 14.79 -3.06 -24.54
C TYR A 240 14.89 -3.57 -23.09
N TRP A 241 13.75 -3.76 -22.42
CA TRP A 241 13.74 -4.21 -21.03
C TRP A 241 14.23 -5.64 -20.88
N GLN A 242 13.93 -6.51 -21.85
CA GLN A 242 14.40 -7.89 -21.86
C GLN A 242 15.92 -7.96 -21.99
N ALA A 243 16.50 -7.22 -22.94
CA ALA A 243 17.94 -7.16 -23.12
C ALA A 243 18.63 -6.53 -21.90
N ARG A 244 18.07 -5.43 -21.37
CA ARG A 244 18.66 -4.70 -20.25
C ARG A 244 18.66 -5.50 -18.95
N SER A 245 17.67 -6.36 -18.74
CA SER A 245 17.48 -7.16 -17.52
C SER A 245 18.06 -8.57 -17.60
N GLY A 246 18.74 -8.94 -18.70
CA GLY A 246 19.25 -10.30 -18.88
C GLY A 246 18.14 -11.37 -18.86
N GLY A 247 16.90 -11.01 -19.19
CA GLY A 247 15.76 -11.92 -19.22
C GLY A 247 14.75 -11.76 -18.08
N TRP A 248 15.13 -11.12 -16.98
CA TRP A 248 14.29 -11.02 -15.78
C TRP A 248 12.98 -10.25 -16.00
N PHE A 249 12.97 -9.28 -16.92
CA PHE A 249 11.74 -8.57 -17.30
C PHE A 249 10.64 -9.56 -17.71
N TRP A 250 10.96 -10.53 -18.56
CA TRP A 250 10.00 -11.52 -19.02
C TRP A 250 9.49 -12.40 -17.87
N THR A 251 10.40 -12.87 -17.03
CA THR A 251 10.07 -13.71 -15.87
C THR A 251 9.10 -13.01 -14.92
N TYR A 252 9.33 -11.74 -14.57
CA TYR A 252 8.44 -11.02 -13.66
C TYR A 252 7.12 -10.58 -14.30
N VAL A 253 7.16 -9.99 -15.49
CA VAL A 253 5.97 -9.36 -16.07
C VAL A 253 5.04 -10.39 -16.73
N PHE A 254 5.57 -11.51 -17.20
CA PHE A 254 4.80 -12.54 -17.91
C PHE A 254 4.75 -13.88 -17.16
N GLU A 255 5.88 -14.53 -16.90
CA GLU A 255 5.88 -15.92 -16.38
C GLU A 255 5.28 -16.03 -14.97
N LEU A 256 5.80 -15.24 -14.02
CA LEU A 256 5.30 -15.22 -12.65
C LEU A 256 3.86 -14.72 -12.58
N HIS A 257 3.50 -13.71 -13.37
CA HIS A 257 2.13 -13.21 -13.41
C HIS A 257 1.13 -14.28 -13.90
N GLN A 258 1.52 -15.10 -14.88
CA GLN A 258 0.71 -16.21 -15.39
C GLN A 258 0.65 -17.41 -14.46
N SER A 259 1.57 -17.51 -13.48
CA SER A 259 1.57 -18.58 -12.49
C SER A 259 0.50 -18.45 -11.42
N HIS A 260 -0.08 -17.26 -11.28
CA HIS A 260 -1.12 -16.98 -10.30
C HIS A 260 -2.36 -17.84 -10.54
N GLY A 261 -2.85 -18.45 -9.47
CA GLY A 261 -4.09 -19.23 -9.51
C GLY A 261 -5.26 -18.39 -10.03
N PHE A 262 -6.13 -18.98 -10.84
CA PHE A 262 -7.30 -18.31 -11.41
C PHE A 262 -8.60 -18.86 -10.82
N ASN A 263 -9.33 -18.02 -10.09
CA ASN A 263 -10.64 -18.35 -9.52
C ASN A 263 -11.76 -18.04 -10.53
N ARG A 264 -12.23 -19.09 -11.21
CA ARG A 264 -13.30 -18.99 -12.23
C ARG A 264 -14.64 -18.49 -11.66
N ALA A 265 -14.99 -18.88 -10.43
CA ALA A 265 -16.25 -18.45 -9.80
C ALA A 265 -16.22 -16.95 -9.50
N LEU A 266 -15.09 -16.48 -8.96
CA LEU A 266 -14.84 -15.06 -8.72
C LEU A 266 -14.89 -14.27 -10.03
N ALA A 267 -14.19 -14.74 -11.07
CA ALA A 267 -14.10 -14.09 -12.37
C ALA A 267 -15.44 -13.99 -13.12
N TYR A 268 -16.17 -15.11 -13.23
CA TYR A 268 -17.28 -15.23 -14.18
C TYR A 268 -18.67 -15.21 -13.54
N ARG A 269 -18.76 -15.30 -12.21
CA ARG A 269 -20.05 -15.22 -11.50
C ARG A 269 -20.09 -14.03 -10.57
N GLU A 270 -19.16 -13.93 -9.63
CA GLU A 270 -19.23 -12.91 -8.57
C GLU A 270 -18.91 -11.51 -9.08
N THR A 271 -17.84 -11.37 -9.89
CA THR A 271 -17.42 -10.07 -10.45
C THR A 271 -18.51 -9.44 -11.33
N PRO A 272 -19.13 -10.16 -12.30
CA PRO A 272 -20.27 -9.66 -13.05
C PRO A 272 -21.43 -9.21 -12.16
N LEU A 273 -21.79 -9.99 -11.14
CA LEU A 273 -22.91 -9.66 -10.25
C LEU A 273 -22.62 -8.41 -9.41
N ARG A 274 -21.40 -8.26 -8.88
CA ARG A 274 -20.96 -7.06 -8.16
C ARG A 274 -21.01 -5.84 -9.08
N LEU A 275 -20.49 -5.97 -10.31
CA LEU A 275 -20.52 -4.89 -11.30
C LEU A 275 -21.93 -4.50 -11.71
N LEU A 276 -22.82 -5.45 -11.98
CA LEU A 276 -24.20 -5.14 -12.33
C LEU A 276 -24.92 -4.45 -11.16
N ARG A 277 -24.74 -4.90 -9.91
CA ARG A 277 -25.33 -4.22 -8.74
C ARG A 277 -24.78 -2.80 -8.56
N GLN A 278 -23.48 -2.59 -8.77
CA GLN A 278 -22.86 -1.28 -8.61
C GLN A 278 -23.16 -0.33 -9.77
N ALA A 279 -22.94 -0.78 -10.99
CA ALA A 279 -22.87 0.07 -12.17
C ALA A 279 -24.13 0.01 -13.05
N TRP A 280 -25.22 -0.65 -12.64
CA TRP A 280 -26.44 -0.71 -13.44
C TRP A 280 -26.93 0.66 -13.95
N PRO A 281 -26.92 1.78 -13.18
CA PRO A 281 -27.45 3.03 -13.73
C PRO A 281 -26.56 3.58 -14.84
N LEU A 282 -25.24 3.36 -14.72
CA LEU A 282 -24.26 3.73 -15.75
C LEU A 282 -24.43 2.86 -17.01
N TYR A 283 -24.58 1.54 -16.85
CA TYR A 283 -24.79 0.63 -17.97
C TYR A 283 -26.13 0.85 -18.66
N SER A 284 -27.19 1.14 -17.90
CA SER A 284 -28.48 1.56 -18.44
C SER A 284 -28.37 2.87 -19.20
N ALA A 285 -27.65 3.87 -18.68
CA ALA A 285 -27.40 5.12 -19.40
C ALA A 285 -26.66 4.88 -20.72
N LEU A 286 -25.68 3.96 -20.74
CA LEU A 286 -24.97 3.58 -21.98
C LEU A 286 -25.90 2.91 -22.99
N ALA A 287 -26.72 1.96 -22.53
CA ALA A 287 -27.70 1.28 -23.36
C ALA A 287 -28.71 2.27 -23.96
N LEU A 288 -29.26 3.16 -23.13
CA LEU A 288 -30.22 4.19 -23.58
C LEU A 288 -29.61 5.18 -24.57
N ALA A 289 -28.37 5.64 -24.33
CA ALA A 289 -27.67 6.51 -25.26
C ALA A 289 -27.47 5.83 -26.62
N THR A 290 -27.07 4.56 -26.60
CA THR A 290 -26.83 3.75 -27.80
C THR A 290 -28.13 3.48 -28.57
N VAL A 291 -29.18 3.03 -27.88
CA VAL A 291 -30.51 2.79 -28.45
C VAL A 291 -31.10 4.07 -29.02
N GLY A 292 -30.97 5.20 -28.31
CA GLY A 292 -31.43 6.50 -28.80
C GLY A 292 -30.77 6.91 -30.13
N LEU A 293 -29.45 6.72 -30.23
CA LEU A 293 -28.73 6.95 -31.48
C LEU A 293 -29.10 5.94 -32.57
N ALA A 294 -29.36 4.67 -32.22
CA ALA A 294 -29.75 3.63 -33.16
C ALA A 294 -31.14 3.88 -33.76
N LEU A 295 -32.14 4.15 -32.91
CA LEU A 295 -33.50 4.51 -33.31
C LEU A 295 -33.53 5.79 -34.14
N GLY A 296 -32.64 6.73 -33.83
CA GLY A 296 -32.43 7.95 -34.62
C GLY A 296 -31.67 7.73 -35.94
N ARG A 297 -31.19 6.51 -36.22
CA ARG A 297 -30.27 6.18 -37.33
C ARG A 297 -29.05 7.10 -37.38
N ARG A 298 -28.52 7.46 -36.20
CA ARG A 298 -27.37 8.36 -35.99
C ARG A 298 -26.12 7.64 -35.47
N LEU A 299 -26.16 6.33 -35.25
CA LEU A 299 -24.95 5.56 -34.95
C LEU A 299 -23.97 5.63 -36.13
N ARG A 300 -22.70 5.79 -35.81
CA ARG A 300 -21.59 5.86 -36.76
C ARG A 300 -20.68 4.66 -36.52
N ARG A 301 -19.95 4.23 -37.55
CA ARG A 301 -18.94 3.16 -37.40
C ARG A 301 -17.93 3.45 -36.29
N ILE A 302 -17.54 4.72 -36.10
CA ILE A 302 -16.63 5.15 -35.04
C ILE A 302 -17.18 4.97 -33.62
N ASP A 303 -18.50 4.82 -33.45
CA ASP A 303 -19.11 4.55 -32.14
C ASP A 303 -18.78 3.13 -31.64
N ALA A 304 -18.33 2.24 -32.51
CA ALA A 304 -17.79 0.94 -32.11
C ALA A 304 -16.61 1.09 -31.14
N LEU A 305 -15.79 2.15 -31.24
CA LEU A 305 -14.64 2.36 -30.38
C LEU A 305 -15.03 2.54 -28.89
N PRO A 306 -15.82 3.56 -28.49
CA PRO A 306 -16.23 3.70 -27.09
C PRO A 306 -17.04 2.50 -26.59
N LEU A 307 -17.85 1.85 -27.44
CA LEU A 307 -18.62 0.65 -27.06
C LEU A 307 -17.72 -0.55 -26.78
N LEU A 308 -16.77 -0.86 -27.67
CA LEU A 308 -15.81 -1.94 -27.46
C LEU A 308 -14.90 -1.66 -26.27
N LEU A 309 -14.53 -0.40 -26.05
CA LEU A 309 -13.77 0.00 -24.87
C LEU A 309 -14.57 -0.26 -23.58
N ALA A 310 -15.85 0.10 -23.53
CA ALA A 310 -16.74 -0.20 -22.40
C ALA A 310 -16.84 -1.71 -22.13
N VAL A 311 -17.02 -2.53 -23.17
CA VAL A 311 -17.03 -3.99 -23.06
C VAL A 311 -15.69 -4.52 -22.54
N SER A 312 -14.57 -4.00 -23.06
CA SER A 312 -13.25 -4.40 -22.61
C SER A 312 -13.02 -4.08 -21.13
N GLY A 313 -13.56 -2.98 -20.60
CA GLY A 313 -13.47 -2.63 -19.19
C GLY A 313 -14.13 -3.67 -18.30
N PHE A 314 -15.32 -4.14 -18.70
CA PHE A 314 -16.03 -5.22 -18.01
C PHE A 314 -15.24 -6.54 -18.03
N VAL A 315 -14.71 -6.92 -19.20
CA VAL A 315 -13.89 -8.13 -19.35
C VAL A 315 -12.61 -8.06 -18.53
N VAL A 316 -11.90 -6.92 -18.57
CA VAL A 316 -10.68 -6.70 -17.78
C VAL A 316 -10.97 -6.82 -16.29
N ALA A 317 -12.09 -6.29 -15.80
CA ALA A 317 -12.46 -6.45 -14.39
C ALA A 317 -12.72 -7.92 -14.03
N CYS A 318 -13.43 -8.67 -14.88
CA CYS A 318 -13.70 -10.10 -14.67
C CYS A 318 -12.42 -10.94 -14.63
N VAL A 319 -11.54 -10.76 -15.63
CA VAL A 319 -10.27 -11.50 -15.70
C VAL A 319 -9.32 -11.07 -14.60
N GLY A 320 -9.18 -9.75 -14.38
CA GLY A 320 -8.29 -9.19 -13.38
C GLY A 320 -8.66 -9.62 -11.96
N PHE A 321 -9.92 -9.51 -11.57
CA PHE A 321 -10.37 -9.88 -10.23
C PHE A 321 -10.36 -11.39 -9.98
N GLY A 322 -10.42 -12.20 -11.05
CA GLY A 322 -10.27 -13.66 -10.98
C GLY A 322 -8.86 -14.14 -10.66
N THR A 323 -7.84 -13.29 -10.77
CA THR A 323 -6.43 -13.68 -10.58
C THR A 323 -6.06 -13.68 -9.10
N GLN A 324 -5.19 -14.59 -8.68
CA GLN A 324 -4.67 -14.64 -7.31
C GLN A 324 -4.09 -13.27 -6.89
N TRP A 325 -4.32 -12.91 -5.64
CA TRP A 325 -3.91 -11.62 -5.03
C TRP A 325 -4.58 -10.37 -5.63
N ALA A 326 -5.60 -10.53 -6.50
CA ALA A 326 -6.36 -9.40 -6.99
C ALA A 326 -7.10 -8.66 -5.88
N PHE A 327 -7.32 -7.36 -6.10
CA PHE A 327 -8.04 -6.47 -5.20
C PHE A 327 -9.06 -5.64 -5.97
N ASP A 328 -9.90 -4.88 -5.26
CA ASP A 328 -11.04 -4.15 -5.83
C ASP A 328 -10.64 -3.09 -6.89
N ASN A 329 -9.36 -2.72 -7.01
CA ASN A 329 -8.90 -1.86 -8.10
C ASN A 329 -9.08 -2.49 -9.50
N ALA A 330 -9.26 -3.82 -9.58
CA ALA A 330 -9.63 -4.49 -10.82
C ALA A 330 -10.95 -3.96 -11.41
N PHE A 331 -11.84 -3.36 -10.61
CA PHE A 331 -13.12 -2.83 -11.08
C PHE A 331 -13.01 -1.46 -11.80
N ILE A 332 -11.88 -0.75 -11.66
CA ILE A 332 -11.72 0.61 -12.21
C ILE A 332 -12.08 0.69 -13.71
N PRO A 333 -11.57 -0.18 -14.60
CA PRO A 333 -11.86 -0.10 -16.03
C PRO A 333 -13.36 -0.28 -16.36
N ALA A 334 -14.06 -1.10 -15.59
CA ALA A 334 -15.49 -1.39 -15.77
C ALA A 334 -16.41 -0.22 -15.34
N ILE A 335 -15.86 0.79 -14.68
CA ILE A 335 -16.56 2.06 -14.37
C ILE A 335 -16.11 3.16 -15.33
N VAL A 336 -14.79 3.34 -15.50
CA VAL A 336 -14.22 4.45 -16.26
C VAL A 336 -14.59 4.38 -17.74
N PHE A 337 -14.46 3.20 -18.38
CA PHE A 337 -14.69 3.10 -19.82
C PHE A 337 -16.16 3.23 -20.21
N PRO A 338 -17.12 2.62 -19.50
CA PRO A 338 -18.54 2.86 -19.75
C PRO A 338 -18.93 4.32 -19.48
N ALA A 339 -18.35 4.99 -18.47
CA ALA A 339 -18.57 6.42 -18.24
C ALA A 339 -18.11 7.28 -19.42
N TRP A 340 -16.92 7.04 -19.97
CA TRP A 340 -16.46 7.71 -21.19
C TRP A 340 -17.32 7.40 -22.41
N ALA A 341 -17.80 6.16 -22.53
CA ALA A 341 -18.72 5.79 -23.61
C ALA A 341 -20.07 6.50 -23.49
N VAL A 342 -20.63 6.63 -22.28
CA VAL A 342 -21.83 7.44 -22.01
C VAL A 342 -21.58 8.90 -22.32
N ALA A 343 -20.44 9.47 -21.93
CA ALA A 343 -20.10 10.84 -22.30
C ALA A 343 -20.08 11.04 -23.82
N ALA A 344 -19.39 10.16 -24.56
CA ALA A 344 -19.27 10.25 -26.01
C ALA A 344 -20.62 10.09 -26.72
N LEU A 345 -21.40 9.06 -26.38
CA LEU A 345 -22.66 8.73 -27.04
C LEU A 345 -23.83 9.60 -26.54
N GLY A 346 -23.91 9.83 -25.23
CA GLY A 346 -24.91 10.69 -24.60
C GLY A 346 -24.76 12.15 -25.02
N GLY A 347 -23.52 12.69 -25.01
CA GLY A 347 -23.26 14.04 -25.49
C GLY A 347 -23.67 14.23 -26.95
N ARG A 348 -23.40 13.22 -27.80
CA ARG A 348 -23.87 13.18 -29.18
C ARG A 348 -25.39 13.07 -29.30
N LEU A 349 -26.03 12.19 -28.52
CA LEU A 349 -27.47 12.00 -28.52
C LEU A 349 -28.16 13.34 -28.29
N VAL A 350 -27.76 14.09 -27.27
CA VAL A 350 -28.38 15.37 -26.95
C VAL A 350 -28.10 16.43 -28.01
N ALA A 351 -26.90 16.43 -28.59
CA ALA A 351 -26.56 17.38 -29.63
C ALA A 351 -27.31 17.14 -30.96
N VAL A 352 -27.78 15.91 -31.22
CA VAL A 352 -28.61 15.58 -32.41
C VAL A 352 -30.10 15.44 -32.10
N ALA A 353 -30.50 15.48 -30.82
CA ALA A 353 -31.87 15.30 -30.34
C ALA A 353 -32.86 16.49 -30.44
N PRO A 354 -32.53 17.74 -30.83
CA PRO A 354 -33.41 18.88 -30.52
C PRO A 354 -34.67 19.02 -31.41
N VAL A 355 -35.23 17.92 -31.91
CA VAL A 355 -36.42 17.95 -32.78
C VAL A 355 -37.47 16.88 -32.43
N ARG A 356 -37.18 15.89 -31.56
CA ARG A 356 -38.14 14.80 -31.22
C ARG A 356 -38.27 14.56 -29.72
N LEU A 357 -39.51 14.52 -29.21
CA LEU A 357 -39.84 14.36 -27.79
C LEU A 357 -39.18 13.12 -27.16
N GLY A 358 -39.15 11.99 -27.87
CA GLY A 358 -38.54 10.74 -27.38
C GLY A 358 -37.02 10.82 -27.20
N ALA A 359 -36.31 11.58 -28.03
CA ALA A 359 -34.86 11.77 -27.88
C ALA A 359 -34.52 12.65 -26.68
N VAL A 360 -35.38 13.63 -26.37
CA VAL A 360 -35.31 14.45 -25.16
C VAL A 360 -35.59 13.61 -23.91
N ALA A 361 -36.61 12.74 -23.95
CA ALA A 361 -36.90 11.83 -22.84
C ALA A 361 -35.72 10.88 -22.55
N LEU A 362 -35.12 10.27 -23.58
CA LEU A 362 -33.92 9.44 -23.44
C LEU A 362 -32.73 10.22 -22.88
N ALA A 363 -32.51 11.45 -23.35
CA ALA A 363 -31.46 12.32 -22.83
C ALA A 363 -31.62 12.62 -21.34
N VAL A 364 -32.85 12.89 -20.89
CA VAL A 364 -33.19 13.10 -19.48
C VAL A 364 -32.94 11.82 -18.68
N LEU A 365 -33.36 10.65 -19.18
CA LEU A 365 -33.11 9.37 -18.51
C LEU A 365 -31.60 9.07 -18.38
N VAL A 366 -30.81 9.37 -19.40
CA VAL A 366 -29.34 9.26 -19.34
C VAL A 366 -28.77 10.22 -18.29
N ALA A 367 -29.20 11.48 -18.27
CA ALA A 367 -28.77 12.46 -17.28
C ALA A 367 -29.13 12.02 -15.84
N SER A 368 -30.37 11.56 -15.63
CA SER A 368 -30.84 11.05 -14.34
C SER A 368 -30.08 9.80 -13.90
N GLY A 369 -29.79 8.88 -14.82
CA GLY A 369 -29.00 7.68 -14.52
C GLY A 369 -27.58 8.01 -14.07
N LEU A 370 -26.92 8.97 -14.73
CA LEU A 370 -25.62 9.50 -14.32
C LEU A 370 -25.68 10.20 -12.96
N GLY A 371 -26.68 11.06 -12.76
CA GLY A 371 -26.93 11.75 -11.50
C GLY A 371 -27.09 10.78 -10.34
N PHE A 372 -28.01 9.83 -10.50
CA PHE A 372 -28.28 8.79 -9.52
C PHE A 372 -27.01 7.97 -9.21
N ALA A 373 -26.30 7.50 -10.24
CA ALA A 373 -25.03 6.78 -10.05
C ALA A 373 -23.96 7.60 -9.32
N SER A 374 -24.01 8.93 -9.37
CA SER A 374 -23.04 9.80 -8.71
C SER A 374 -23.27 9.96 -7.20
N VAL A 375 -24.52 9.82 -6.73
CA VAL A 375 -24.87 10.12 -5.32
C VAL A 375 -25.52 8.97 -4.57
N ARG A 376 -25.87 7.87 -5.25
CA ARG A 376 -26.57 6.73 -4.66
C ARG A 376 -25.87 6.10 -3.45
N ASP A 377 -24.54 6.14 -3.42
CA ASP A 377 -23.73 5.54 -2.35
C ASP A 377 -23.45 6.54 -1.21
N GLY A 378 -23.87 7.79 -1.35
CA GLY A 378 -23.64 8.86 -0.38
C GLY A 378 -22.19 9.33 -0.31
N ALA A 379 -21.90 10.17 0.68
CA ALA A 379 -20.54 10.63 0.94
C ALA A 379 -19.69 9.49 1.51
N PRO A 380 -18.46 9.25 1.02
CA PRO A 380 -17.58 8.27 1.64
C PRO A 380 -17.27 8.63 3.09
N ASP A 381 -17.14 7.62 3.95
CA ASP A 381 -16.77 7.83 5.35
C ASP A 381 -15.34 8.37 5.45
N LYS A 382 -15.24 9.68 5.71
CA LYS A 382 -13.96 10.35 5.88
C LYS A 382 -13.20 9.87 7.10
N SER A 383 -13.89 9.45 8.16
CA SER A 383 -13.22 8.98 9.37
C SER A 383 -12.49 7.66 9.12
N ALA A 384 -13.05 6.80 8.28
CA ALA A 384 -12.40 5.56 7.84
C ALA A 384 -11.25 5.82 6.86
N LEU A 385 -11.40 6.76 5.92
CA LEU A 385 -10.52 6.87 4.75
C LEU A 385 -9.46 7.98 4.81
N ALA A 386 -9.63 8.98 5.67
CA ALA A 386 -8.70 10.09 5.81
C ALA A 386 -7.88 9.97 7.11
N PRO A 387 -6.56 10.22 7.07
CA PRO A 387 -5.73 10.27 8.27
C PRO A 387 -6.19 11.34 9.25
N SER A 388 -6.51 10.92 10.46
CA SER A 388 -6.87 11.80 11.58
C SER A 388 -5.64 12.51 12.17
N ARG A 389 -5.86 13.45 13.09
CA ARG A 389 -4.76 14.05 13.86
C ARG A 389 -4.01 13.02 14.71
N THR A 390 -4.73 12.03 15.23
CA THR A 390 -4.15 10.92 16.01
C THR A 390 -3.25 10.07 15.12
N ASP A 391 -3.71 9.71 13.92
CA ASP A 391 -2.91 8.93 12.95
C ASP A 391 -1.62 9.67 12.57
N ARG A 392 -1.69 10.99 12.37
CA ARG A 392 -0.50 11.81 12.06
C ARG A 392 0.50 11.86 13.21
N ARG A 393 0.04 11.93 14.46
CA ARG A 393 0.92 11.88 15.64
C ARG A 393 1.54 10.49 15.80
N ALA A 394 0.76 9.44 15.57
CA ALA A 394 1.27 8.07 15.61
C ALA A 394 2.31 7.81 14.51
N ALA A 395 2.10 8.35 13.30
CA ALA A 395 3.08 8.29 12.22
C ALA A 395 4.42 8.94 12.60
N VAL A 396 4.38 10.12 13.23
CA VAL A 396 5.59 10.80 13.71
C VAL A 396 6.31 9.97 14.77
N ARG A 397 5.58 9.49 15.78
CA ARG A 397 6.15 8.65 16.85
C ARG A 397 6.74 7.34 16.31
N LEU A 398 6.07 6.69 15.37
CA LEU A 398 6.58 5.49 14.72
C LEU A 398 7.92 5.78 14.02
N LEU A 399 8.01 6.86 13.23
CA LEU A 399 9.26 7.23 12.57
C LEU A 399 10.36 7.62 13.56
N GLU A 400 10.03 8.28 14.67
CA GLU A 400 10.98 8.58 15.75
C GLU A 400 11.53 7.30 16.40
N ILE A 401 10.66 6.32 16.69
CA ILE A 401 11.07 5.01 17.21
C ILE A 401 12.01 4.34 16.21
N LEU A 402 11.65 4.28 14.92
CA LEU A 402 12.47 3.63 13.90
C LEU A 402 13.83 4.32 13.72
N ARG A 403 13.89 5.65 13.78
CA ARG A 403 15.17 6.40 13.74
C ARG A 403 16.07 6.12 14.95
N GLY A 404 15.48 5.82 16.10
CA GLY A 404 16.22 5.51 17.32
C GLY A 404 16.83 4.10 17.34
N LEU A 405 16.41 3.20 16.43
CA LEU A 405 16.98 1.87 16.33
C LEU A 405 18.35 1.92 15.61
N PRO A 406 19.39 1.24 16.12
CA PRO A 406 20.71 1.24 15.50
C PRO A 406 20.79 0.26 14.33
N GLY A 407 21.73 0.51 13.41
CA GLY A 407 22.18 -0.49 12.43
C GLY A 407 21.23 -0.83 11.29
N GLU A 408 21.34 -2.03 10.71
CA GLU A 408 20.52 -2.48 9.56
C GLU A 408 19.20 -3.11 10.05
N GLY A 409 18.07 -2.56 9.58
CA GLY A 409 16.72 -3.05 9.95
C GLY A 409 15.94 -3.71 8.82
N PHE A 410 15.27 -4.83 9.11
CA PHE A 410 14.35 -5.47 8.16
C PHE A 410 12.88 -5.11 8.43
N ILE A 411 12.25 -4.37 7.50
CA ILE A 411 10.86 -3.91 7.61
C ILE A 411 10.05 -4.40 6.38
N PRO A 412 9.73 -5.71 6.28
CA PRO A 412 9.25 -6.31 5.03
C PRO A 412 7.89 -5.82 4.54
N PHE A 413 7.03 -5.29 5.42
CA PHE A 413 5.69 -4.82 5.03
C PHE A 413 5.68 -3.34 4.63
N HIS A 414 6.65 -2.57 5.12
CA HIS A 414 6.73 -1.13 4.93
C HIS A 414 8.18 -0.69 4.67
N PRO A 415 8.84 -1.23 3.64
CA PRO A 415 10.29 -1.12 3.50
C PRO A 415 10.75 0.32 3.18
N PHE A 416 9.86 1.18 2.69
CA PHE A 416 10.17 2.61 2.54
C PHE A 416 10.21 3.36 3.89
N TYR A 417 9.72 2.77 4.98
CA TYR A 417 9.88 3.36 6.32
C TYR A 417 11.34 3.31 6.75
N ALA A 418 12.11 2.30 6.30
CA ALA A 418 13.57 2.27 6.49
C ALA A 418 14.20 3.51 5.85
N VAL A 419 13.85 3.83 4.60
CA VAL A 419 14.33 5.03 3.90
C VAL A 419 13.98 6.31 4.67
N LEU A 420 12.74 6.44 5.15
CA LEU A 420 12.29 7.61 5.93
C LEU A 420 12.94 7.75 7.32
N SER A 421 13.49 6.66 7.84
CA SER A 421 14.18 6.62 9.13
C SER A 421 15.71 6.59 9.00
N GLY A 422 16.25 6.69 7.78
CA GLY A 422 17.70 6.73 7.52
C GLY A 422 18.36 5.35 7.43
N HIS A 423 17.57 4.28 7.38
CA HIS A 423 18.02 2.90 7.29
C HIS A 423 18.03 2.40 5.85
N LYS A 424 18.86 1.39 5.59
CA LYS A 424 18.86 0.68 4.30
C LYS A 424 17.56 -0.11 4.13
N PRO A 425 16.80 0.07 3.03
CA PRO A 425 15.64 -0.75 2.73
C PRO A 425 16.03 -2.11 2.15
N PHE A 426 15.17 -3.10 2.38
CA PHE A 426 15.28 -4.45 1.82
C PHE A 426 13.99 -4.82 1.08
N VAL A 427 13.92 -6.07 0.61
CA VAL A 427 12.78 -6.62 -0.11
C VAL A 427 11.43 -6.42 0.60
N HIS A 428 10.40 -6.10 -0.19
CA HIS A 428 9.02 -6.06 0.25
C HIS A 428 8.40 -7.48 0.31
N ARG A 429 7.63 -7.79 1.35
CA ARG A 429 6.93 -9.08 1.57
C ARG A 429 6.16 -9.58 0.35
N MET A 430 5.40 -8.71 -0.29
CA MET A 430 4.66 -9.08 -1.51
C MET A 430 5.58 -9.67 -2.59
N GLY A 431 6.77 -9.10 -2.80
CA GLY A 431 7.75 -9.68 -3.73
C GLY A 431 8.21 -11.07 -3.31
N VAL A 432 8.45 -11.29 -2.00
CA VAL A 432 8.79 -12.61 -1.44
C VAL A 432 7.67 -13.63 -1.72
N MET A 433 6.42 -13.23 -1.56
CA MET A 433 5.26 -14.08 -1.84
C MET A 433 5.08 -14.37 -3.33
N ASP A 434 5.27 -13.37 -4.19
CA ASP A 434 5.10 -13.50 -5.65
C ASP A 434 6.11 -14.50 -6.23
N VAL A 435 7.37 -14.49 -5.76
CA VAL A 435 8.40 -15.41 -6.24
C VAL A 435 8.32 -16.80 -5.60
N GLY A 436 7.76 -16.90 -4.40
CA GLY A 436 7.83 -18.10 -3.56
C GLY A 436 7.30 -19.38 -4.20
N ALA A 437 6.27 -19.28 -5.05
CA ALA A 437 5.65 -20.44 -5.68
C ALA A 437 6.48 -21.06 -6.82
N GLN A 438 7.28 -20.26 -7.53
CA GLN A 438 8.02 -20.72 -8.72
C GLN A 438 9.53 -20.64 -8.59
N LEU A 439 10.06 -19.59 -7.95
CA LEU A 439 11.50 -19.34 -7.82
C LEU A 439 12.02 -19.68 -6.42
N GLY A 440 11.13 -20.02 -5.48
CA GLY A 440 11.49 -20.35 -4.11
C GLY A 440 11.82 -19.12 -3.27
N ARG A 441 12.65 -19.31 -2.23
CA ARG A 441 12.97 -18.26 -1.27
C ARG A 441 14.06 -17.32 -1.82
N PRO A 442 13.99 -16.00 -1.55
CA PRO A 442 14.97 -15.05 -2.07
C PRO A 442 16.39 -15.34 -1.57
N ALA A 443 17.37 -15.24 -2.46
CA ALA A 443 18.76 -15.50 -2.12
C ALA A 443 19.23 -14.59 -0.97
N GLY A 444 19.87 -15.19 0.04
CA GLY A 444 20.44 -14.50 1.20
C GLY A 444 19.45 -14.09 2.29
N LEU A 445 18.13 -14.15 2.07
CA LEU A 445 17.14 -13.72 3.08
C LEU A 445 17.17 -14.60 4.33
N ASP A 446 17.05 -15.92 4.15
CA ASP A 446 17.00 -16.85 5.28
C ASP A 446 18.34 -16.94 6.01
N GLN A 447 19.44 -16.86 5.24
CA GLN A 447 20.79 -16.80 5.80
C GLN A 447 20.96 -15.56 6.68
N ALA A 448 20.53 -14.38 6.21
CA ALA A 448 20.60 -13.14 6.99
C ALA A 448 19.82 -13.22 8.31
N ILE A 449 18.65 -13.90 8.32
CA ILE A 449 17.90 -14.16 9.55
C ILE A 449 18.66 -15.16 10.44
N ALA A 450 19.15 -16.26 9.87
CA ALA A 450 19.85 -17.32 10.60
C ALA A 450 21.14 -16.82 11.28
N GLU A 451 21.86 -15.90 10.61
CA GLU A 451 23.10 -15.27 11.06
C GLU A 451 22.89 -13.99 11.88
N GLN A 452 21.62 -13.64 12.18
CA GLN A 452 21.26 -12.44 12.94
C GLN A 452 21.82 -11.13 12.35
N ARG A 453 21.86 -11.03 11.02
CA ARG A 453 22.42 -9.86 10.31
C ARG A 453 21.67 -8.56 10.62
N PHE A 454 20.35 -8.64 10.81
CA PHE A 454 19.56 -7.44 11.10
C PHE A 454 19.69 -7.08 12.57
N ASP A 455 20.02 -5.83 12.87
CA ASP A 455 20.05 -5.29 14.23
C ASP A 455 18.64 -5.15 14.80
N PHE A 456 17.62 -5.03 13.93
CA PHE A 456 16.22 -5.08 14.30
C PHE A 456 15.33 -5.57 13.16
N ILE A 457 14.17 -6.11 13.51
CA ILE A 457 13.13 -6.52 12.56
C ILE A 457 11.80 -5.91 12.99
N VAL A 458 11.06 -5.35 12.04
CA VAL A 458 9.72 -4.81 12.29
C VAL A 458 8.68 -5.64 11.55
N LEU A 459 7.90 -6.39 12.31
CA LEU A 459 6.82 -7.22 11.78
C LEU A 459 5.46 -6.56 11.92
N ASP A 460 4.61 -6.87 10.95
CA ASP A 460 3.21 -6.50 10.91
C ASP A 460 2.36 -7.52 11.66
N TRP A 461 1.17 -7.13 12.15
CA TRP A 461 0.23 -8.08 12.74
C TRP A 461 -0.24 -9.15 11.73
N LYS A 462 -0.15 -8.88 10.42
CA LYS A 462 -0.41 -9.85 9.35
C LYS A 462 0.71 -10.85 9.09
N SER A 463 1.87 -10.71 9.73
CA SER A 463 2.93 -11.70 9.63
C SER A 463 2.42 -13.05 10.10
N ARG A 464 2.61 -14.08 9.29
CA ARG A 464 2.13 -15.43 9.63
C ARG A 464 3.20 -16.19 10.43
N PRO A 465 2.80 -17.10 11.31
CA PRO A 465 3.74 -18.04 11.92
C PRO A 465 4.57 -18.75 10.84
N TYR A 466 5.87 -18.88 11.08
CA TYR A 466 6.83 -19.55 10.17
C TYR A 466 6.99 -18.93 8.78
N GLU A 467 6.43 -17.74 8.53
CA GLU A 467 6.63 -17.02 7.26
C GLU A 467 8.11 -16.70 7.00
N TRP A 468 8.83 -16.40 8.09
CA TRP A 468 10.25 -16.13 8.14
C TRP A 468 10.93 -17.28 8.91
N PRO A 469 11.44 -18.33 8.22
CA PRO A 469 11.99 -19.53 8.84
C PRO A 469 13.13 -19.20 9.80
N GLY A 470 13.09 -19.79 10.99
CA GLY A 470 14.13 -19.62 12.02
C GLY A 470 14.13 -18.25 12.72
N LEU A 471 13.27 -17.31 12.31
CA LEU A 471 13.18 -15.98 12.92
C LEU A 471 12.95 -16.06 14.43
N ASP A 472 11.94 -16.82 14.86
CA ASP A 472 11.58 -16.94 16.27
C ASP A 472 12.67 -17.62 17.11
N ASN A 473 13.65 -18.28 16.48
CA ASN A 473 14.81 -18.89 17.15
C ASN A 473 15.99 -17.93 17.30
N ARG A 474 15.98 -16.84 16.53
CA ARG A 474 17.10 -15.90 16.40
C ARG A 474 16.75 -14.49 16.86
N TYR A 475 15.47 -14.16 16.93
CA TYR A 475 14.98 -12.85 17.30
C TYR A 475 13.85 -12.98 18.32
N HIS A 476 13.74 -12.02 19.25
CA HIS A 476 12.65 -11.92 20.21
C HIS A 476 12.00 -10.56 20.17
N VAL A 477 10.70 -10.52 20.50
CA VAL A 477 9.90 -9.29 20.51
C VAL A 477 10.29 -8.45 21.72
N VAL A 478 10.78 -7.23 21.49
CA VAL A 478 11.10 -6.28 22.58
C VAL A 478 10.06 -5.18 22.74
N LYS A 479 9.26 -4.92 21.71
CA LYS A 479 8.20 -3.93 21.77
C LYS A 479 7.01 -4.33 20.90
N THR A 480 5.82 -4.20 21.47
CA THR A 480 4.55 -4.32 20.73
C THR A 480 3.96 -2.93 20.51
N LEU A 481 3.90 -2.50 19.26
CA LEU A 481 3.36 -1.22 18.83
C LEU A 481 1.83 -1.25 18.80
N THR A 482 1.19 -0.13 19.12
CA THR A 482 -0.26 0.04 19.21
C THR A 482 -0.75 1.05 18.19
N GLU A 483 -1.70 0.63 17.34
CA GLU A 483 -2.33 1.50 16.35
C GLU A 483 -2.95 2.76 17.01
N GLY A 484 -2.75 3.93 16.39
CA GLY A 484 -3.21 5.22 16.91
C GLY A 484 -2.32 5.81 18.02
N LEU A 485 -1.47 5.00 18.65
CA LEU A 485 -0.46 5.46 19.59
C LEU A 485 0.90 5.56 18.89
N ASP A 486 1.56 4.44 18.61
CA ASP A 486 2.90 4.38 18.02
C ASP A 486 2.96 3.44 16.80
N SER A 487 1.80 3.11 16.25
CA SER A 487 1.62 2.56 14.91
C SER A 487 0.43 3.19 14.19
N VAL A 488 0.32 2.95 12.89
CA VAL A 488 -0.71 3.56 12.02
C VAL A 488 -1.50 2.47 11.32
N ARG A 489 -2.83 2.57 11.35
CA ARG A 489 -3.73 1.71 10.59
C ARG A 489 -3.62 1.96 9.07
N MET A 490 -4.05 0.99 8.28
CA MET A 490 -4.14 1.17 6.83
C MET A 490 -5.48 1.80 6.41
N PHE A 491 -5.47 2.68 5.40
CA PHE A 491 -6.66 3.43 4.97
C PHE A 491 -7.29 2.85 3.70
N SER A 492 -6.51 2.09 2.94
CA SER A 492 -6.89 1.53 1.66
C SER A 492 -6.27 0.14 1.53
N GLY A 493 -6.99 -0.78 0.90
CA GLY A 493 -6.40 -2.06 0.58
C GLY A 493 -6.29 -3.10 1.70
N ALA A 494 -5.35 -4.02 1.55
CA ALA A 494 -4.98 -5.02 2.54
C ALA A 494 -4.49 -4.33 3.82
N GLN A 495 -5.25 -4.55 4.89
CA GLN A 495 -4.98 -4.00 6.22
C GLN A 495 -3.62 -4.47 6.72
N THR A 496 -2.66 -3.57 6.87
CA THR A 496 -1.29 -3.85 7.37
C THR A 496 -0.95 -2.71 8.33
N SER A 497 -0.32 -3.05 9.45
CA SER A 497 0.20 -2.09 10.40
C SER A 497 1.40 -2.68 11.14
N PRO A 498 2.53 -1.95 11.28
CA PRO A 498 3.64 -2.36 12.13
C PRO A 498 3.14 -2.71 13.54
N ARG A 499 3.54 -3.88 14.04
CA ARG A 499 3.03 -4.41 15.30
C ARG A 499 4.13 -4.81 16.27
N GLN A 500 5.22 -5.40 15.79
CA GLN A 500 6.28 -5.90 16.66
C GLN A 500 7.63 -5.39 16.20
N ILE A 501 8.44 -4.96 17.17
CA ILE A 501 9.88 -4.74 16.98
C ILE A 501 10.59 -5.90 17.66
N LEU A 502 11.47 -6.55 16.90
CA LEU A 502 12.27 -7.68 17.34
C LEU A 502 13.75 -7.32 17.30
N LEU A 503 14.52 -7.83 18.25
CA LEU A 503 15.98 -7.72 18.29
C LEU A 503 16.62 -9.11 18.26
N PRO A 504 17.90 -9.22 17.85
CA PRO A 504 18.65 -10.46 17.94
C PRO A 504 18.73 -10.99 19.37
N ILE A 505 18.46 -12.28 19.54
CA ILE A 505 18.73 -13.01 20.78
C ILE A 505 20.24 -13.12 20.96
N ARG A 506 20.81 -12.49 21.98
CA ARG A 506 22.24 -12.64 22.30
C ARG A 506 22.46 -13.92 23.09
N SER A 507 23.35 -14.79 22.60
CA SER A 507 23.78 -15.95 23.39
C SER A 507 24.66 -15.48 24.57
N PRO A 508 24.45 -16.03 25.78
CA PRO A 508 25.35 -15.79 26.89
C PRO A 508 26.76 -16.32 26.57
N PRO A 509 27.81 -15.73 27.14
CA PRO A 509 29.17 -16.25 27.01
C PRO A 509 29.25 -17.69 27.54
N ALA A 510 30.17 -18.48 26.98
CA ALA A 510 30.40 -19.84 27.45
C ALA A 510 30.73 -19.85 28.94
N LEU A 511 30.08 -20.75 29.69
CA LEU A 511 30.31 -20.91 31.11
C LEU A 511 31.72 -21.45 31.35
N PRO A 512 32.49 -20.87 32.30
CA PRO A 512 33.71 -21.49 32.78
C PRO A 512 33.45 -22.89 33.33
N PRO A 513 34.46 -23.80 33.32
CA PRO A 513 34.34 -25.09 34.00
C PRO A 513 33.90 -24.93 35.45
N GLY A 514 32.90 -25.69 35.88
CA GLY A 514 32.36 -25.62 37.26
C GLY A 514 31.39 -24.47 37.52
N ALA A 515 31.18 -23.56 36.57
CA ALA A 515 30.18 -22.50 36.72
C ALA A 515 28.75 -23.02 36.50
N THR A 516 27.80 -22.51 37.28
CA THR A 516 26.38 -22.90 37.22
C THR A 516 25.51 -21.66 37.04
N VAL A 517 24.58 -21.72 36.09
CA VAL A 517 23.53 -20.68 35.94
C VAL A 517 22.54 -20.86 37.08
N LEU A 518 22.42 -19.83 37.92
CA LEU A 518 21.42 -19.81 38.98
C LEU A 518 20.09 -19.28 38.44
N PHE A 519 20.15 -18.17 37.70
CA PHE A 519 18.96 -17.51 37.15
C PHE A 519 19.26 -16.87 35.80
N ASP A 520 18.52 -17.25 34.76
CA ASP A 520 18.59 -16.70 33.40
C ASP A 520 17.24 -16.22 32.86
N PHE A 521 16.14 -16.44 33.60
CA PHE A 521 14.78 -16.03 33.24
C PHE A 521 14.22 -16.60 31.92
N GLU A 522 14.95 -17.47 31.23
CA GLU A 522 14.65 -17.92 29.86
C GLU A 522 13.39 -18.80 29.77
N GLN A 523 12.94 -19.34 30.90
CA GLN A 523 11.67 -20.09 30.97
C GLN A 523 10.43 -19.18 30.87
N GLY A 524 10.59 -17.86 30.90
CA GLY A 524 9.47 -16.91 30.85
C GLY A 524 8.60 -16.93 32.11
N ILE A 525 9.15 -17.43 33.22
CA ILE A 525 8.52 -17.46 34.54
C ILE A 525 9.54 -17.01 35.59
N TRP A 526 9.07 -16.47 36.71
CA TRP A 526 9.92 -16.10 37.85
C TRP A 526 10.43 -17.32 38.62
N ALA A 527 10.98 -18.35 37.96
CA ALA A 527 11.41 -19.59 38.58
C ALA A 527 12.36 -19.33 39.78
N GLY A 528 11.81 -19.38 41.00
CA GLY A 528 12.54 -19.03 42.20
C GLY A 528 12.70 -17.53 42.45
N PHE A 529 11.75 -16.69 42.04
CA PHE A 529 11.65 -15.27 42.41
C PHE A 529 10.24 -14.90 42.84
N GLN A 530 10.14 -13.95 43.77
CA GLN A 530 8.88 -13.38 44.24
C GLN A 530 8.87 -11.87 44.02
N PRO A 531 7.97 -11.35 43.15
CA PRO A 531 7.79 -9.92 43.00
C PRO A 531 6.95 -9.35 44.15
N GLU A 532 7.43 -8.25 44.73
CA GLU A 532 6.75 -7.42 45.72
C GLU A 532 6.53 -6.02 45.13
N GLY A 533 5.36 -5.42 45.34
CA GLY A 533 5.02 -4.11 44.78
C GLY A 533 4.48 -4.18 43.35
N ASN A 534 4.66 -3.11 42.56
CA ASN A 534 4.09 -2.98 41.21
C ASN A 534 5.15 -2.66 40.12
N ALA A 535 6.44 -2.76 40.45
CA ALA A 535 7.54 -2.57 39.50
C ALA A 535 7.80 -3.77 38.58
N TRP A 536 7.24 -4.93 38.88
CA TRP A 536 7.54 -6.19 38.18
C TRP A 536 6.27 -6.78 37.58
N ASP A 537 6.35 -7.21 36.33
CA ASP A 537 5.28 -7.96 35.68
C ASP A 537 5.06 -9.34 36.34
N PRO A 538 3.92 -10.01 36.11
CA PRO A 538 3.68 -11.38 36.59
C PRO A 538 4.68 -12.42 36.07
N THR A 539 5.40 -12.09 35.00
CA THR A 539 6.45 -12.91 34.37
C THR A 539 7.64 -12.03 34.00
N PRO A 540 8.85 -12.60 33.83
CA PRO A 540 9.98 -11.90 33.24
C PRO A 540 9.60 -11.17 31.94
N SER A 541 10.17 -9.99 31.78
CA SER A 541 9.93 -9.15 30.61
C SER A 541 10.87 -9.54 29.46
N PRO A 542 10.55 -9.18 28.20
CA PRO A 542 11.48 -9.39 27.10
C PRO A 542 12.85 -8.76 27.38
N ALA A 543 13.91 -9.50 27.07
CA ALA A 543 15.28 -9.07 27.31
C ALA A 543 15.54 -7.72 26.59
N PRO A 544 15.98 -6.68 27.32
CA PRO A 544 16.28 -5.37 26.74
C PRO A 544 17.53 -5.41 25.85
N PRO A 545 17.77 -4.37 25.03
CA PRO A 545 18.99 -4.28 24.24
C PRO A 545 20.24 -4.51 25.10
N GLY A 546 21.07 -5.48 24.70
CA GLY A 546 22.34 -5.78 25.37
C GLY A 546 22.30 -6.94 26.37
N ALA A 547 21.11 -7.31 26.88
CA ALA A 547 20.91 -8.51 27.70
C ALA A 547 21.09 -9.79 26.87
N PHE A 548 21.14 -10.94 27.55
CA PHE A 548 21.25 -12.25 26.92
C PHE A 548 19.88 -12.92 26.86
N GLY A 549 19.74 -13.91 25.98
CA GLY A 549 18.50 -14.68 25.89
C GLY A 549 17.29 -13.88 25.40
N ARG A 550 16.11 -14.35 25.78
CA ARG A 550 14.80 -13.83 25.40
C ARG A 550 14.16 -13.00 26.51
N PHE A 551 14.48 -13.28 27.76
CA PHE A 551 13.81 -12.69 28.92
C PHE A 551 14.83 -12.18 29.94
N ALA A 552 14.45 -11.14 30.67
CA ALA A 552 15.24 -10.59 31.77
C ALA A 552 14.32 -10.09 32.88
N ALA A 553 14.88 -9.91 34.07
CA ALA A 553 14.20 -9.18 35.14
C ALA A 553 14.31 -7.68 34.86
N ASP A 554 13.31 -7.06 34.22
CA ASP A 554 13.34 -5.64 33.83
C ASP A 554 12.14 -4.86 34.40
N SER A 555 12.40 -3.88 35.26
CA SER A 555 11.36 -3.06 35.89
C SER A 555 10.87 -1.90 34.99
N ARG A 556 11.53 -1.64 33.85
CA ARG A 556 11.25 -0.47 33.00
C ARG A 556 9.99 -0.63 32.15
N VAL A 557 9.45 -1.84 32.03
CA VAL A 557 8.37 -2.17 31.09
C VAL A 557 7.02 -1.59 31.51
N LEU A 558 6.73 -1.55 32.81
CA LEU A 558 5.46 -1.06 33.34
C LEU A 558 5.34 0.48 33.44
N GLY A 559 6.39 1.19 33.03
CA GLY A 559 6.43 2.65 32.99
C GLY A 559 7.18 3.27 34.17
N ARG A 560 7.21 4.61 34.21
CA ARG A 560 7.85 5.36 35.30
C ARG A 560 6.88 5.44 36.49
N HIS A 561 7.40 5.52 37.72
CA HIS A 561 6.65 5.59 39.00
C HIS A 561 6.17 4.26 39.61
N THR A 562 6.58 3.12 39.09
CA THR A 562 6.34 1.83 39.73
C THR A 562 7.45 1.50 40.73
N LYS A 563 7.11 0.94 41.89
CA LYS A 563 8.05 0.62 42.96
C LYS A 563 7.86 -0.82 43.42
N GLY A 564 8.96 -1.53 43.66
CA GLY A 564 8.90 -2.92 44.04
C GLY A 564 10.27 -3.59 44.18
N VAL A 565 10.23 -4.79 44.73
CA VAL A 565 11.41 -5.63 44.98
C VAL A 565 11.16 -7.01 44.40
N LEU A 566 12.15 -7.55 43.69
CA LEU A 566 12.13 -8.91 43.18
C LEU A 566 13.17 -9.71 43.99
N ARG A 567 12.70 -10.68 44.79
CA ARG A 567 13.54 -11.48 45.69
C ARG A 567 13.65 -12.90 45.21
N SER A 568 14.87 -13.45 45.14
CA SER A 568 15.06 -14.85 44.79
C SER A 568 14.61 -15.77 45.93
N SER A 569 14.31 -17.02 45.61
CA SER A 569 14.35 -18.10 46.58
C SER A 569 15.78 -18.25 47.10
N PRO A 570 15.96 -18.70 48.36
CA PRO A 570 17.29 -18.92 48.91
C PRO A 570 18.07 -19.97 48.09
N PHE A 571 19.34 -19.72 47.81
CA PHE A 571 20.24 -20.62 47.09
C PHE A 571 21.59 -20.72 47.81
N VAL A 572 22.34 -21.81 47.58
CA VAL A 572 23.65 -22.03 48.22
C VAL A 572 24.75 -21.48 47.33
N LEU A 573 25.64 -20.66 47.89
CA LEU A 573 26.84 -20.19 47.19
C LEU A 573 27.88 -21.32 47.14
N SER A 574 28.24 -21.76 45.94
CA SER A 574 29.08 -22.93 45.71
C SER A 574 30.46 -22.58 45.13
N GLY A 575 30.59 -21.45 44.44
CA GLY A 575 31.84 -20.97 43.84
C GLY A 575 32.49 -19.81 44.57
N GLY A 576 33.56 -19.28 43.96
CA GLY A 576 34.35 -18.17 44.51
C GLY A 576 33.88 -16.78 44.08
N ALA A 577 33.02 -16.69 43.07
CA ALA A 577 32.49 -15.42 42.57
C ALA A 577 31.08 -15.58 42.00
N LEU A 578 30.23 -14.58 42.23
CA LEU A 578 28.91 -14.45 41.61
C LEU A 578 28.98 -13.40 40.50
N ARG A 579 28.57 -13.77 39.29
CA ARG A 579 28.48 -12.87 38.13
C ARG A 579 27.02 -12.57 37.80
N LEU A 580 26.71 -11.34 37.45
CA LEU A 580 25.41 -10.97 36.89
C LEU A 580 25.54 -9.83 35.88
N TRP A 581 24.61 -9.75 34.94
CA TRP A 581 24.47 -8.61 34.04
C TRP A 581 23.48 -7.61 34.67
N LEU A 582 23.85 -6.32 34.67
CA LEU A 582 23.06 -5.23 35.20
C LEU A 582 23.03 -4.07 34.21
N ASP A 583 21.83 -3.57 33.93
CA ASP A 583 21.58 -2.34 33.20
C ASP A 583 20.54 -1.49 33.93
N GLY A 584 20.46 -0.20 33.62
CA GLY A 584 19.46 0.68 34.19
C GLY A 584 19.92 2.12 34.36
N ASP A 585 18.98 2.97 34.76
CA ASP A 585 19.21 4.40 35.00
C ASP A 585 20.09 4.63 36.23
N ARG A 586 20.90 5.69 36.21
CA ARG A 586 21.68 6.09 37.39
C ARG A 586 20.76 6.75 38.41
N HIS A 587 20.30 5.99 39.42
CA HIS A 587 19.40 6.49 40.47
C HIS A 587 19.63 5.78 41.81
N PRO A 588 19.63 6.50 42.96
CA PRO A 588 19.91 5.90 44.27
C PRO A 588 18.85 4.90 44.75
N GLY A 589 17.63 4.99 44.21
CA GLY A 589 16.56 4.03 44.47
C GLY A 589 16.64 2.75 43.65
N LEU A 590 17.65 2.56 42.80
CA LEU A 590 17.81 1.36 41.97
C LEU A 590 19.04 0.58 42.44
N ARG A 591 18.87 -0.68 42.83
CA ARG A 591 20.01 -1.53 43.19
C ARG A 591 19.73 -3.03 43.08
N VAL A 592 20.83 -3.79 43.00
CA VAL A 592 20.86 -5.23 43.21
C VAL A 592 21.71 -5.51 44.43
N ALA A 593 21.25 -6.38 45.32
CA ALA A 593 21.97 -6.76 46.53
C ALA A 593 21.98 -8.29 46.70
N LEU A 594 23.12 -8.81 47.18
CA LEU A 594 23.24 -10.18 47.66
C LEU A 594 23.15 -10.18 49.18
N LEU A 595 22.24 -10.98 49.72
CA LEU A 595 22.03 -11.11 51.15
C LEU A 595 22.44 -12.50 51.63
N VAL A 596 23.17 -12.59 52.74
CA VAL A 596 23.46 -13.83 53.45
C VAL A 596 22.82 -13.72 54.83
N GLY A 597 21.72 -14.44 55.05
CA GLY A 597 20.83 -14.18 56.18
C GLY A 597 20.22 -12.76 56.09
N PRO A 598 20.26 -11.94 57.16
CA PRO A 598 19.76 -10.57 57.14
C PRO A 598 20.77 -9.53 56.61
N GLU A 599 22.03 -9.93 56.38
CA GLU A 599 23.12 -9.01 56.05
C GLU A 599 23.30 -8.85 54.54
N VAL A 600 23.42 -7.59 54.07
CA VAL A 600 23.79 -7.28 52.68
C VAL A 600 25.30 -7.40 52.56
N VAL A 601 25.76 -8.44 51.85
CA VAL A 601 27.20 -8.72 51.69
C VAL A 601 27.79 -8.07 50.43
N HIS A 602 26.95 -7.83 49.42
CA HIS A 602 27.30 -7.07 48.21
C HIS A 602 26.09 -6.28 47.72
N GLU A 603 26.34 -5.10 47.17
CA GLU A 603 25.33 -4.34 46.43
C GLU A 603 25.94 -3.56 45.26
N ALA A 604 25.12 -3.28 44.26
CA ALA A 604 25.47 -2.43 43.13
C ALA A 604 24.25 -1.67 42.62
N ALA A 605 24.47 -0.43 42.19
CA ALA A 605 23.47 0.37 41.47
C ALA A 605 23.83 0.45 39.97
N PRO A 606 22.83 0.58 39.08
CA PRO A 606 23.09 0.79 37.66
C PRO A 606 23.88 2.09 37.41
N LYS A 607 24.76 2.05 36.40
CA LYS A 607 25.64 3.19 36.08
C LYS A 607 25.14 4.07 34.94
N GLY A 608 24.02 3.70 34.30
CA GLY A 608 23.50 4.31 33.07
C GLY A 608 23.89 3.55 31.79
N GLU A 609 24.62 2.44 31.90
CA GLU A 609 25.01 1.58 30.79
C GLU A 609 25.05 0.11 31.23
N PRO A 610 24.80 -0.85 30.31
CA PRO A 610 24.89 -2.27 30.59
C PRO A 610 26.30 -2.69 31.03
N ALA A 611 26.40 -3.43 32.13
CA ALA A 611 27.66 -3.94 32.64
C ALA A 611 27.53 -5.34 33.22
N THR A 612 28.58 -6.14 33.07
CA THR A 612 28.73 -7.39 33.82
C THR A 612 29.42 -7.09 35.15
N LEU A 613 28.75 -7.45 36.25
CA LEU A 613 29.27 -7.35 37.60
C LEU A 613 29.83 -8.71 38.02
N THR A 614 30.87 -8.69 38.86
CA THR A 614 31.42 -9.90 39.47
C THR A 614 31.74 -9.60 40.93
N TRP A 615 31.04 -10.29 41.83
CA TRP A 615 31.20 -10.17 43.27
C TRP A 615 31.99 -11.36 43.81
N PRO A 616 33.09 -11.15 44.55
CA PRO A 616 33.79 -12.24 45.22
C PRO A 616 32.93 -12.79 46.36
N VAL A 617 32.64 -14.09 46.34
CA VAL A 617 31.77 -14.75 47.33
C VAL A 617 32.44 -15.94 48.03
N GLU A 618 33.74 -16.16 47.82
CA GLU A 618 34.50 -17.26 48.44
C GLU A 618 34.34 -17.31 49.98
N ALA A 619 34.30 -16.15 50.64
CA ALA A 619 34.11 -16.06 52.10
C ALA A 619 32.74 -16.59 52.59
N TYR A 620 31.76 -16.70 51.69
CA TYR A 620 30.39 -17.12 51.96
C TYR A 620 30.06 -18.49 51.38
N LYS A 621 31.07 -19.25 50.93
CA LYS A 621 30.90 -20.59 50.35
C LYS A 621 30.18 -21.53 51.32
N GLY A 622 29.18 -22.25 50.80
CA GLY A 622 28.31 -23.15 51.56
C GLY A 622 27.21 -22.46 52.36
N GLN A 623 27.17 -21.12 52.39
CA GLN A 623 26.11 -20.36 53.04
C GLN A 623 24.92 -20.14 52.09
N THR A 624 23.73 -20.02 52.67
CA THR A 624 22.51 -19.71 51.95
C THR A 624 22.40 -18.20 51.73
N ALA A 625 22.19 -17.81 50.48
CA ALA A 625 22.04 -16.43 50.05
C ALA A 625 20.73 -16.18 49.31
N THR A 626 20.32 -14.92 49.24
CA THR A 626 19.18 -14.44 48.47
C THR A 626 19.61 -13.24 47.63
N LEU A 627 19.18 -13.19 46.37
CA LEU A 627 19.37 -12.02 45.51
C LEU A 627 18.14 -11.12 45.60
N MET A 628 18.36 -9.83 45.80
CA MET A 628 17.33 -8.80 45.84
C MET A 628 17.57 -7.79 44.72
N ILE A 629 16.55 -7.56 43.89
CA ILE A 629 16.56 -6.56 42.84
C ILE A 629 15.50 -5.52 43.21
N GLU A 630 15.91 -4.29 43.48
CA GLU A 630 15.06 -3.24 44.05
C GLU A 630 14.92 -2.08 43.07
N ASP A 631 13.67 -1.75 42.74
CA ASP A 631 13.28 -0.52 42.08
C ASP A 631 12.42 0.33 43.02
N ASN A 632 13.03 1.38 43.56
CA ASN A 632 12.39 2.41 44.35
C ASN A 632 12.57 3.80 43.70
N SER A 633 12.50 3.84 42.36
CA SER A 633 12.67 5.06 41.57
C SER A 633 11.33 5.62 41.08
N ASP A 634 11.27 6.94 40.93
CA ASP A 634 10.12 7.61 40.31
C ASP A 634 10.41 7.98 38.84
N VAL A 635 11.63 7.80 38.35
CA VAL A 635 12.08 8.40 37.08
C VAL A 635 12.81 7.45 36.14
N GLY A 636 13.15 6.24 36.58
CA GLY A 636 13.92 5.24 35.84
C GLY A 636 13.74 3.84 36.41
N GLY A 637 14.41 2.84 35.83
CA GLY A 637 14.35 1.45 36.28
C GLY A 637 15.64 0.67 35.98
N LEU A 638 15.66 -0.61 36.32
CA LEU A 638 16.82 -1.49 36.12
C LEU A 638 16.44 -2.83 35.49
N ALA A 639 17.43 -3.46 34.88
CA ALA A 639 17.32 -4.81 34.33
C ALA A 639 18.48 -5.70 34.80
N VAL A 640 18.15 -6.94 35.16
CA VAL A 640 19.11 -7.95 35.61
C VAL A 640 18.92 -9.24 34.81
N ASP A 641 20.05 -9.87 34.46
CA ASP A 641 20.08 -11.12 33.71
C ASP A 641 21.36 -11.93 34.01
N GLN A 642 21.38 -13.21 33.63
CA GLN A 642 22.52 -14.13 33.70
C GLN A 642 23.24 -14.14 35.06
N VAL A 643 22.51 -14.50 36.12
CA VAL A 643 23.09 -14.70 37.45
C VAL A 643 23.79 -16.06 37.49
N ILE A 644 25.11 -16.04 37.55
CA ILE A 644 25.99 -17.21 37.42
C ILE A 644 26.87 -17.32 38.66
N ASP A 645 26.88 -18.48 39.29
CA ASP A 645 27.91 -18.85 40.27
C ASP A 645 29.12 -19.42 39.52
N LEU A 646 30.27 -18.78 39.63
CA LEU A 646 31.45 -19.06 38.80
C LEU A 646 32.26 -20.29 39.23
N GLY A 647 31.79 -21.07 40.21
CA GLY A 647 32.50 -22.24 40.71
C GLY A 647 33.86 -21.89 41.33
N THR A 648 34.63 -22.91 41.68
CA THR A 648 36.06 -22.76 42.03
C THR A 648 36.85 -23.25 40.81
N PRO A 649 37.88 -22.51 40.35
CA PRO A 649 38.68 -22.92 39.20
C PRO A 649 39.34 -24.29 39.35
#